data_AF-A0A8T1DBQ5-F1
#
_entry.id   AF-A0A8T1DBQ5-F1
#
_cell.length_a   1.000
_cell.length_b   1.000
_cell.length_c   1.000
_cell.angle_alpha   90.00
_cell.angle_beta   90.00
_cell.angle_gamma   90.00
#
_symmetry.space_group_name_H-M   'P 1'
#
loop_
_entity.id
_entity.type
_entity.pdbx_description
1 polymer ?
#
loop_
_entity_poly.entity_id
_entity_poly.type
_entity_poly.pdbx_seq_one_letter_code
_entity_poly.pdbx_strand_id
1 'polypeptide(L)'
;MFFAVFVIALVLAPTPSSAFSFLPWFDDTDDSSHPLDVSLASGNSANESDVIPQQPLLDPKDWFLTEQEITDSRGGVPRRDMAVYTTGNKVTSYTATNEFYNAVYDDLSKTMEGDRVMLAAWLAALVPLKPDVDPSGAKTGFKEVFAGVVERGGNVNILGWASIAGAYMRYNIKARDAINSIPPSSVNGAKALYIFDDRIDLISSHHQKTLVIVANSSSDKKDQPVAYVGGVDLAIDRWDTKYHNNTAVRDAGKITYKSKGWVDGHIRIHGPAAKDVASNFIARWNSDYLPCQNLDDKFLDFVNPAYKKIPPLDYTSSKTTSRLGNQSVQITRTFSCQYEHYKEFAPKGENSLFQARIKAIKNAKNFIYVEDQYFVFVPELLDALMEVMPRIQRLIVVTKEQTNAFTNAGYIKYLYQMVEPIRSKYPNKFRIYTTKAKRKLLIHSKLVIIDDVYLSIGSANWNRRSMTADPELNADVVDGDTVKSPDGVTVGKLPRDFRIRKFMEMTGLSYGELDAMTFVEAADQFAVAATNKSTILATNTVKHHLYFFAITDAMRKVSDPQFICNYDDRNKMSSIDEHVVHDGKGKARTTRCRHCNKLFASRSKNRWSKHMRGCERLSPQLRHYVSGYDHKPYSRNLSEAGPEAHQKLFAPADNSLLRAADATLDSGAATDFLHRPCDEMTEILLIHGPCSFTRSTWTAGNITKAGLLRAILDWLLNAKENEIIVLYCVGSLTDSPTILRDLELINNRVIVVSLNGVKSRYPTIYSRWCAVGLWAAIVQFGAGCGKESFCPAHSTCPKTPAAATLCRCPGASKSAIGNSSSSFESRAWGCKSDSPANRLDKSRLFASLRS
;
A
#
# COMPACT_ATOMS: atom_id res chain seq x y z
N MET A 1 26.08 2.52 2.55
CA MET A 1 26.33 1.19 3.15
C MET A 1 25.13 0.23 2.95
N PHE A 2 24.78 -0.12 1.70
CA PHE A 2 23.66 -1.07 1.41
C PHE A 2 23.98 -2.13 0.34
N PHE A 3 25.15 -2.05 -0.32
CA PHE A 3 25.57 -2.96 -1.39
C PHE A 3 26.63 -4.00 -0.97
N ALA A 4 27.52 -3.66 -0.02
CA ALA A 4 28.68 -4.49 0.33
C ALA A 4 28.33 -5.89 0.87
N VAL A 5 27.17 -6.04 1.52
CA VAL A 5 26.70 -7.33 2.06
C VAL A 5 26.22 -8.28 0.96
N PHE A 6 25.82 -7.76 -0.21
CA PHE A 6 25.22 -8.55 -1.29
C PHE A 6 26.25 -9.37 -2.09
N VAL A 7 27.53 -8.98 -2.06
CA VAL A 7 28.61 -9.63 -2.82
C VAL A 7 29.24 -10.80 -2.03
N ILE A 8 29.40 -10.65 -0.72
CA ILE A 8 30.12 -11.64 0.12
C ILE A 8 29.36 -12.97 0.21
N ALA A 9 28.03 -12.96 0.14
CA ALA A 9 27.19 -14.16 0.25
C ALA A 9 27.19 -15.06 -1.02
N LEU A 10 27.85 -14.66 -2.11
CA LEU A 10 27.82 -15.36 -3.41
C LEU A 10 29.17 -15.99 -3.83
N VAL A 11 30.20 -15.91 -2.98
CA VAL A 11 31.56 -16.37 -3.30
C VAL A 11 31.92 -17.71 -2.61
N LEU A 12 31.11 -18.18 -1.66
CA LEU A 12 31.36 -19.40 -0.89
C LEU A 12 30.24 -20.45 -1.01
N ALA A 13 30.05 -20.97 -2.22
CA ALA A 13 29.28 -22.17 -2.50
C ALA A 13 29.96 -22.97 -3.63
N PRO A 14 30.76 -24.02 -3.33
CA PRO A 14 31.45 -24.79 -4.35
C PRO A 14 30.46 -25.65 -5.16
N THR A 15 30.53 -25.56 -6.49
CA THR A 15 29.71 -26.33 -7.42
C THR A 15 30.34 -27.70 -7.73
N PRO A 16 29.63 -28.83 -7.52
CA PRO A 16 29.94 -30.08 -8.18
C PRO A 16 29.07 -30.21 -9.45
N SER A 17 29.69 -30.12 -10.63
CA SER A 17 29.06 -30.41 -11.92
C SER A 17 30.02 -31.17 -12.81
N SER A 18 29.99 -32.50 -12.69
CA SER A 18 30.73 -33.41 -13.56
C SER A 18 29.93 -34.70 -13.73
N ALA A 19 29.25 -34.83 -14.86
CA ALA A 19 28.63 -36.08 -15.27
C ALA A 19 29.69 -37.00 -15.89
N PHE A 20 29.71 -38.26 -15.46
CA PHE A 20 30.38 -39.35 -16.16
C PHE A 20 29.39 -40.51 -16.32
N SER A 21 29.41 -41.16 -17.48
CA SER A 21 28.42 -42.14 -17.91
C SER A 21 29.01 -43.54 -18.00
N PHE A 22 28.33 -44.52 -17.41
CA PHE A 22 28.45 -45.93 -17.78
C PHE A 22 27.08 -46.63 -17.71
N LEU A 23 26.90 -47.62 -18.59
CA LEU A 23 25.81 -48.61 -18.67
C LEU A 23 26.46 -50.01 -18.67
N PRO A 24 25.72 -51.12 -18.53
CA PRO A 24 24.52 -51.37 -17.72
C PRO A 24 24.70 -52.69 -16.91
N TRP A 25 23.63 -53.48 -16.75
CA TRP A 25 23.50 -54.76 -16.01
C TRP A 25 23.49 -54.60 -14.48
N PHE A 26 22.67 -55.32 -13.72
CA PHE A 26 21.79 -56.44 -14.09
C PHE A 26 20.28 -56.10 -14.11
N ASP A 27 19.54 -56.99 -14.77
CA ASP A 27 18.07 -57.09 -14.73
C ASP A 27 17.71 -58.18 -13.71
N ASP A 28 16.65 -57.98 -12.93
CA ASP A 28 15.81 -59.06 -12.40
C ASP A 28 14.50 -58.50 -11.85
N THR A 29 13.41 -59.22 -12.11
CA THR A 29 12.03 -58.81 -11.78
C THR A 29 11.60 -59.35 -10.42
N ASP A 30 10.79 -58.60 -9.67
CA ASP A 30 9.56 -59.21 -9.16
C ASP A 30 8.43 -58.19 -8.94
N ASP A 31 7.20 -58.67 -8.95
CA ASP A 31 5.97 -57.88 -8.95
C ASP A 31 5.19 -58.07 -7.62
N SER A 32 4.80 -56.98 -6.96
CA SER A 32 3.79 -57.03 -5.89
C SER A 32 3.28 -55.64 -5.48
N SER A 33 2.08 -55.31 -5.93
CA SER A 33 1.35 -54.12 -5.50
C SER A 33 0.63 -54.33 -4.16
N HIS A 34 0.95 -53.53 -3.13
CA HIS A 34 0.04 -53.29 -2.01
C HIS A 34 0.00 -51.80 -1.62
N PRO A 35 -1.19 -51.19 -1.41
CA PRO A 35 -1.28 -49.81 -0.92
C PRO A 35 -0.95 -49.75 0.58
N LEU A 36 -0.23 -48.71 1.01
CA LEU A 36 -0.10 -48.42 2.44
C LEU A 36 -1.40 -47.83 2.98
N ASP A 37 -2.03 -48.58 3.88
CA ASP A 37 -3.30 -48.25 4.52
C ASP A 37 -3.17 -47.08 5.51
N VAL A 38 -4.16 -46.18 5.51
CA VAL A 38 -4.18 -45.00 6.38
C VAL A 38 -4.92 -45.36 7.67
N SER A 39 -4.24 -46.15 8.50
CA SER A 39 -4.74 -46.58 9.81
C SER A 39 -5.10 -45.38 10.70
N LEU A 40 -6.38 -45.31 11.09
CA LEU A 40 -6.91 -44.35 12.06
C LEU A 40 -6.41 -44.72 13.46
N ALA A 41 -5.24 -44.21 13.82
CA ALA A 41 -4.66 -44.37 15.15
C ALA A 41 -5.49 -43.64 16.23
N SER A 42 -6.38 -44.37 16.90
CA SER A 42 -7.22 -43.88 17.98
C SER A 42 -6.42 -43.62 19.27
N GLY A 43 -5.68 -42.51 19.32
CA GLY A 43 -5.02 -42.00 20.52
C GLY A 43 -5.85 -40.88 21.18
N ASN A 44 -6.15 -41.01 22.48
CA ASN A 44 -6.92 -40.02 23.23
C ASN A 44 -6.13 -38.72 23.48
N SER A 45 -6.13 -37.80 22.51
CA SER A 45 -6.19 -36.37 22.80
C SER A 45 -7.65 -35.93 22.79
N ALA A 46 -8.07 -35.15 23.79
CA ALA A 46 -9.40 -34.53 23.75
C ALA A 46 -9.44 -33.55 22.56
N ASN A 47 -10.43 -33.70 21.70
CA ASN A 47 -10.46 -33.00 20.42
C ASN A 47 -10.76 -31.52 20.64
N GLU A 48 -9.77 -30.63 20.50
CA GLU A 48 -9.96 -29.18 20.68
C GLU A 48 -10.89 -28.53 19.63
N SER A 49 -11.42 -29.31 18.68
CA SER A 49 -12.56 -28.94 17.83
C SER A 49 -13.87 -28.82 18.60
N ASP A 50 -14.03 -29.56 19.69
CA ASP A 50 -15.34 -29.90 20.25
C ASP A 50 -15.82 -28.85 21.29
N VAL A 51 -15.56 -27.58 20.98
CA VAL A 51 -16.07 -26.44 21.75
C VAL A 51 -17.57 -26.29 21.44
N ILE A 52 -18.40 -26.69 22.40
CA ILE A 52 -19.86 -26.57 22.31
C ILE A 52 -20.26 -25.12 21.96
N PRO A 53 -21.09 -24.90 20.91
CA PRO A 53 -21.59 -23.58 20.55
C PRO A 53 -22.28 -22.86 21.72
N GLN A 54 -21.86 -21.63 21.99
CA GLN A 54 -22.43 -20.76 23.01
C GLN A 54 -23.31 -19.69 22.35
N GLN A 55 -24.45 -19.34 22.95
CA GLN A 55 -25.31 -18.27 22.44
C GLN A 55 -24.53 -16.95 22.35
N PRO A 56 -24.32 -16.37 21.15
CA PRO A 56 -23.64 -15.07 21.03
C PRO A 56 -24.49 -13.93 21.59
N LEU A 57 -23.81 -12.82 21.90
CA LEU A 57 -24.42 -11.58 22.39
C LEU A 57 -25.22 -10.92 21.26
N LEU A 58 -26.49 -10.58 21.48
CA LEU A 58 -27.39 -10.07 20.44
C LEU A 58 -27.69 -8.55 20.56
N ASP A 59 -27.32 -7.89 21.66
CA ASP A 59 -27.51 -6.43 21.77
C ASP A 59 -26.38 -5.71 21.01
N PRO A 60 -26.66 -4.78 20.07
CA PRO A 60 -25.63 -3.98 19.40
C PRO A 60 -24.70 -3.24 20.37
N LYS A 61 -25.15 -2.91 21.59
CA LYS A 61 -24.34 -2.23 22.60
C LYS A 61 -23.17 -3.07 23.13
N ASP A 62 -23.28 -4.40 23.09
CA ASP A 62 -22.19 -5.27 23.50
C ASP A 62 -21.01 -5.14 22.52
N TRP A 63 -21.32 -5.10 21.23
CA TRP A 63 -20.35 -5.05 20.14
C TRP A 63 -19.79 -3.65 19.85
N PHE A 64 -20.66 -2.64 19.85
CA PHE A 64 -20.32 -1.27 19.45
C PHE A 64 -19.60 -0.49 20.56
N LEU A 65 -18.78 0.48 20.17
CA LEU A 65 -18.18 1.44 21.09
C LEU A 65 -19.25 2.36 21.69
N THR A 66 -19.13 2.61 22.99
CA THR A 66 -19.84 3.67 23.71
C THR A 66 -19.30 5.06 23.35
N GLU A 67 -20.03 6.11 23.73
CA GLU A 67 -19.59 7.50 23.57
C GLU A 67 -18.24 7.78 24.26
N GLN A 68 -17.98 7.14 25.41
CA GLN A 68 -16.71 7.27 26.13
C GLN A 68 -15.57 6.58 25.38
N GLU A 69 -15.73 5.32 24.94
CA GLU A 69 -14.71 4.61 24.16
C GLU A 69 -14.37 5.35 22.84
N ILE A 70 -15.36 5.96 22.19
CA ILE A 70 -15.15 6.84 21.03
C ILE A 70 -14.36 8.10 21.43
N THR A 71 -14.70 8.74 22.54
CA THR A 71 -14.03 9.95 23.06
C THR A 71 -12.57 9.66 23.46
N ASP A 72 -12.30 8.50 24.04
CA ASP A 72 -10.95 8.05 24.39
C ASP A 72 -10.12 7.74 23.15
N SER A 73 -10.71 7.11 22.12
CA SER A 73 -10.08 6.90 20.80
C SER A 73 -9.71 8.21 20.06
N ARG A 74 -10.23 9.35 20.54
CA ARG A 74 -10.03 10.72 20.05
C ARG A 74 -9.26 11.61 21.05
N GLY A 75 -8.60 11.01 22.03
CA GLY A 75 -7.75 11.73 23.00
C GLY A 75 -8.51 12.64 23.95
N GLY A 76 -9.69 12.22 24.38
CA GLY A 76 -10.58 12.98 25.26
C GLY A 76 -11.45 14.00 24.53
N VAL A 77 -11.49 13.98 23.20
CA VAL A 77 -12.30 14.92 22.39
C VAL A 77 -13.59 14.22 21.92
N PRO A 78 -14.77 14.63 22.42
CA PRO A 78 -16.05 14.03 22.00
C PRO A 78 -16.28 14.07 20.49
N ARG A 79 -16.99 13.07 19.96
CA ARG A 79 -17.42 13.02 18.56
C ARG A 79 -18.80 13.69 18.46
N ARG A 80 -18.92 14.73 17.64
CA ARG A 80 -20.15 15.57 17.52
C ARG A 80 -20.71 15.62 16.10
N ASP A 81 -19.96 15.12 15.14
CA ASP A 81 -20.25 15.11 13.70
C ASP A 81 -20.99 13.84 13.24
N MET A 82 -20.93 12.76 14.02
CA MET A 82 -21.60 11.48 13.77
C MET A 82 -22.19 10.93 15.06
N ALA A 83 -23.21 10.08 14.96
CA ALA A 83 -23.79 9.36 16.08
C ALA A 83 -22.79 8.39 16.76
N VAL A 84 -23.14 7.91 17.95
CA VAL A 84 -22.44 6.78 18.59
C VAL A 84 -22.71 5.52 17.77
N TYR A 85 -23.98 5.16 17.61
CA TYR A 85 -24.50 4.22 16.62
C TYR A 85 -25.94 4.61 16.28
N THR A 86 -26.52 3.95 15.27
CA THR A 86 -27.88 4.22 14.80
C THR A 86 -28.68 2.92 14.64
N THR A 87 -30.01 3.01 14.63
CA THR A 87 -30.93 1.87 14.57
C THR A 87 -32.02 2.05 13.51
N GLY A 88 -32.65 0.95 13.10
CA GLY A 88 -33.73 0.96 12.11
C GLY A 88 -33.27 1.09 10.65
N ASN A 89 -31.95 0.99 10.40
CA ASN A 89 -31.38 1.05 9.07
C ASN A 89 -31.81 -0.16 8.24
N LYS A 90 -31.96 0.04 6.93
CA LYS A 90 -31.98 -1.05 5.96
C LYS A 90 -30.58 -1.21 5.37
N VAL A 91 -29.93 -2.33 5.64
CA VAL A 91 -28.64 -2.67 5.04
C VAL A 91 -28.87 -3.67 3.90
N THR A 92 -28.04 -3.62 2.86
CA THR A 92 -28.04 -4.58 1.74
C THR A 92 -26.59 -4.90 1.40
N SER A 93 -26.25 -6.19 1.37
CA SER A 93 -24.88 -6.70 1.38
C SER A 93 -24.45 -7.29 0.05
N TYR A 94 -23.32 -6.79 -0.46
CA TYR A 94 -22.71 -7.20 -1.72
C TYR A 94 -21.47 -8.04 -1.43
N THR A 95 -21.53 -9.30 -1.85
CA THR A 95 -20.48 -10.30 -1.67
C THR A 95 -19.59 -10.45 -2.90
N ALA A 96 -20.06 -9.96 -4.06
CA ALA A 96 -19.25 -9.78 -5.26
C ALA A 96 -19.35 -8.33 -5.75
N THR A 97 -18.31 -7.83 -6.42
CA THR A 97 -18.22 -6.40 -6.75
C THR A 97 -19.22 -5.97 -7.82
N ASN A 98 -19.59 -6.85 -8.76
CA ASN A 98 -20.63 -6.57 -9.76
C ASN A 98 -21.99 -6.22 -9.10
N GLU A 99 -22.31 -6.81 -7.95
CA GLU A 99 -23.54 -6.54 -7.20
C GLU A 99 -23.56 -5.08 -6.68
N PHE A 100 -22.43 -4.64 -6.12
CA PHE A 100 -22.20 -3.25 -5.70
C PHE A 100 -22.24 -2.26 -6.87
N TYR A 101 -21.51 -2.55 -7.95
CA TYR A 101 -21.46 -1.71 -9.15
C TYR A 101 -22.84 -1.54 -9.80
N ASN A 102 -23.63 -2.62 -9.86
CA ASN A 102 -24.99 -2.59 -10.37
C ASN A 102 -25.89 -1.70 -9.50
N ALA A 103 -25.84 -1.86 -8.17
CA ALA A 103 -26.63 -1.04 -7.25
C ALA A 103 -26.26 0.45 -7.28
N VAL A 104 -24.96 0.77 -7.36
CA VAL A 104 -24.49 2.16 -7.50
C VAL A 104 -25.00 2.78 -8.80
N TYR A 105 -24.89 2.08 -9.94
CA TYR A 105 -25.51 2.56 -11.19
C TYR A 105 -27.02 2.76 -11.03
N ASP A 106 -27.72 1.77 -10.47
CA ASP A 106 -29.18 1.79 -10.36
C ASP A 106 -29.70 2.89 -9.42
N ASP A 107 -28.95 3.30 -8.39
CA ASP A 107 -29.31 4.48 -7.58
C ASP A 107 -28.88 5.80 -8.24
N LEU A 108 -27.67 5.88 -8.81
CA LEU A 108 -27.20 7.09 -9.50
C LEU A 108 -28.10 7.45 -10.68
N SER A 109 -28.63 6.46 -11.41
CA SER A 109 -29.61 6.68 -12.48
C SER A 109 -30.97 7.21 -12.00
N LYS A 110 -31.27 7.16 -10.70
CA LYS A 110 -32.53 7.64 -10.11
C LYS A 110 -32.43 9.00 -9.42
N THR A 111 -31.25 9.62 -9.38
CA THR A 111 -31.08 10.94 -8.75
C THR A 111 -31.98 11.99 -9.40
N MET A 112 -32.60 12.84 -8.58
CA MET A 112 -33.54 13.87 -8.98
C MET A 112 -32.92 15.27 -8.92
N GLU A 113 -33.71 16.29 -9.23
CA GLU A 113 -33.27 17.67 -9.11
C GLU A 113 -32.91 18.02 -7.66
N GLY A 114 -31.74 18.63 -7.46
CA GLY A 114 -31.26 19.06 -6.15
C GLY A 114 -30.54 17.97 -5.34
N ASP A 115 -30.59 16.70 -5.75
CA ASP A 115 -29.81 15.63 -5.10
C ASP A 115 -28.32 15.96 -5.08
N ARG A 116 -27.62 15.48 -4.05
CA ARG A 116 -26.19 15.70 -3.82
C ARG A 116 -25.52 14.34 -3.69
N VAL A 117 -24.61 14.04 -4.63
CA VAL A 117 -23.83 12.81 -4.66
C VAL A 117 -22.41 13.10 -4.18
N MET A 118 -21.93 12.32 -3.22
CA MET A 118 -20.63 12.52 -2.57
C MET A 118 -19.81 11.23 -2.66
N LEU A 119 -18.64 11.28 -3.29
CA LEU A 119 -17.76 10.11 -3.47
C LEU A 119 -16.36 10.37 -2.90
N ALA A 120 -15.98 9.66 -1.85
CA ALA A 120 -14.57 9.51 -1.45
C ALA A 120 -13.99 8.25 -2.11
N ALA A 121 -12.82 8.38 -2.73
CA ALA A 121 -12.14 7.27 -3.40
C ALA A 121 -10.62 7.33 -3.25
N TRP A 122 -9.98 6.17 -3.16
CA TRP A 122 -8.52 6.06 -3.31
C TRP A 122 -8.15 6.11 -4.79
N LEU A 123 -8.96 5.47 -5.64
CA LEU A 123 -8.86 5.52 -7.09
C LEU A 123 -10.23 5.68 -7.74
N ALA A 124 -10.33 6.54 -8.74
CA ALA A 124 -11.40 6.56 -9.73
C ALA A 124 -10.81 6.28 -11.12
N ALA A 125 -11.62 5.73 -12.02
CA ALA A 125 -11.22 5.53 -13.41
C ALA A 125 -12.42 5.62 -14.35
N LEU A 126 -12.15 5.97 -15.61
CA LEU A 126 -13.14 5.92 -16.68
C LEU A 126 -13.40 4.46 -17.08
N VAL A 127 -14.39 3.86 -16.42
CA VAL A 127 -14.81 2.46 -16.60
C VAL A 127 -16.33 2.38 -16.77
N PRO A 128 -16.85 1.41 -17.56
CA PRO A 128 -18.26 1.01 -17.48
C PRO A 128 -18.60 0.49 -16.07
N LEU A 129 -19.75 0.90 -15.53
CA LEU A 129 -20.29 0.35 -14.29
C LEU A 129 -21.02 -0.98 -14.52
N LYS A 130 -21.58 -1.20 -15.71
CA LYS A 130 -22.21 -2.48 -16.12
C LYS A 130 -21.54 -3.05 -17.39
N PRO A 131 -20.25 -3.45 -17.35
CA PRO A 131 -19.51 -3.96 -18.52
C PRO A 131 -20.09 -5.24 -19.14
N ASP A 132 -20.95 -5.95 -18.41
CA ASP A 132 -21.73 -7.10 -18.85
C ASP A 132 -22.93 -6.73 -19.75
N VAL A 133 -23.43 -5.50 -19.64
CA VAL A 133 -24.56 -4.96 -20.45
C VAL A 133 -24.09 -3.92 -21.47
N ASP A 134 -23.14 -3.08 -21.08
CA ASP A 134 -22.51 -2.05 -21.90
C ASP A 134 -20.99 -2.08 -21.69
N PRO A 135 -20.27 -2.99 -22.40
CA PRO A 135 -18.81 -3.02 -22.36
C PRO A 135 -18.16 -1.72 -22.87
N SER A 136 -18.88 -0.91 -23.64
CA SER A 136 -18.33 0.32 -24.22
C SER A 136 -18.28 1.48 -23.22
N GLY A 137 -19.12 1.45 -22.19
CA GLY A 137 -19.35 2.57 -21.28
C GLY A 137 -20.18 3.71 -21.89
N ALA A 138 -20.71 3.58 -23.11
CA ALA A 138 -21.43 4.65 -23.80
C ALA A 138 -22.73 5.11 -23.09
N LYS A 139 -23.24 4.34 -22.12
CA LYS A 139 -24.33 4.75 -21.21
C LYS A 139 -24.02 4.48 -19.74
N THR A 140 -23.14 3.53 -19.47
CA THR A 140 -22.83 3.06 -18.11
C THR A 140 -21.44 3.49 -17.64
N GLY A 141 -20.69 4.22 -18.47
CA GLY A 141 -19.37 4.75 -18.14
C GLY A 141 -19.40 5.73 -16.97
N PHE A 142 -18.30 5.76 -16.22
CA PHE A 142 -18.13 6.61 -15.03
C PHE A 142 -18.48 8.08 -15.30
N LYS A 143 -18.00 8.67 -16.41
CA LYS A 143 -18.32 10.07 -16.73
C LYS A 143 -19.80 10.22 -17.08
N GLU A 144 -20.33 9.29 -17.87
CA GLU A 144 -21.67 9.30 -18.46
C GLU A 144 -22.75 9.19 -17.37
N VAL A 145 -22.53 8.34 -16.37
CA VAL A 145 -23.41 8.20 -15.20
C VAL A 145 -23.44 9.49 -14.36
N PHE A 146 -22.27 10.07 -14.05
CA PHE A 146 -22.21 11.33 -13.30
C PHE A 146 -22.68 12.55 -14.11
N ALA A 147 -22.52 12.55 -15.44
CA ALA A 147 -23.10 13.55 -16.32
C ALA A 147 -24.63 13.49 -16.25
N GLY A 148 -25.23 12.30 -16.31
CA GLY A 148 -26.66 12.12 -16.13
C GLY A 148 -27.20 12.64 -14.80
N VAL A 149 -26.43 12.55 -13.70
CA VAL A 149 -26.80 13.18 -12.41
C VAL A 149 -26.92 14.70 -12.55
N VAL A 150 -25.96 15.34 -13.23
CA VAL A 150 -25.96 16.79 -13.47
C VAL A 150 -27.04 17.20 -14.48
N GLU A 151 -27.28 16.43 -15.53
CA GLU A 151 -28.38 16.66 -16.48
C GLU A 151 -29.75 16.71 -15.80
N ARG A 152 -29.97 15.86 -14.78
CA ARG A 152 -31.18 15.87 -13.94
C ARG A 152 -31.19 16.94 -12.84
N GLY A 153 -30.18 17.81 -12.78
CA GLY A 153 -30.10 18.91 -11.81
C GLY A 153 -29.55 18.52 -10.45
N GLY A 154 -28.87 17.38 -10.33
CA GLY A 154 -28.14 16.95 -9.14
C GLY A 154 -26.68 17.44 -9.13
N ASN A 155 -26.11 17.64 -7.95
CA ASN A 155 -24.71 18.02 -7.76
C ASN A 155 -23.85 16.78 -7.44
N VAL A 156 -22.59 16.79 -7.88
CA VAL A 156 -21.63 15.71 -7.62
C VAL A 156 -20.33 16.28 -7.04
N ASN A 157 -19.88 15.74 -5.92
CA ASN A 157 -18.66 16.13 -5.23
C ASN A 157 -17.76 14.90 -5.02
N ILE A 158 -16.53 14.92 -5.54
CA ILE A 158 -15.59 13.79 -5.48
C ILE A 158 -14.29 14.20 -4.79
N LEU A 159 -13.90 13.46 -3.75
CA LEU A 159 -12.60 13.53 -3.08
C LEU A 159 -11.75 12.33 -3.51
N GLY A 160 -10.84 12.53 -4.46
CA GLY A 160 -9.86 11.50 -4.86
C GLY A 160 -8.52 11.69 -4.14
N TRP A 161 -7.80 10.61 -3.83
CA TRP A 161 -6.47 10.74 -3.23
C TRP A 161 -5.42 11.30 -4.21
N ALA A 162 -4.66 12.30 -3.74
CA ALA A 162 -3.53 12.93 -4.41
C ALA A 162 -2.26 12.04 -4.43
N SER A 163 -2.27 10.94 -5.20
CA SER A 163 -1.14 10.01 -5.26
C SER A 163 0.06 10.56 -6.05
N ILE A 164 1.08 11.06 -5.35
CA ILE A 164 2.30 11.62 -5.98
C ILE A 164 3.16 10.60 -6.76
N ALA A 165 2.94 9.29 -6.60
CA ALA A 165 3.64 8.26 -7.35
C ALA A 165 2.76 7.03 -7.62
N GLY A 166 2.84 6.46 -8.83
CA GLY A 166 2.29 5.14 -9.16
C GLY A 166 1.53 5.07 -10.48
N ALA A 167 1.61 3.91 -11.16
CA ALA A 167 1.01 3.68 -12.47
C ALA A 167 -0.54 3.78 -12.53
N TYR A 168 -1.21 3.81 -11.37
CA TYR A 168 -2.65 4.07 -11.27
C TYR A 168 -3.02 5.56 -11.36
N MET A 169 -2.11 6.50 -11.05
CA MET A 169 -2.47 7.92 -10.91
C MET A 169 -3.03 8.53 -12.20
N ARG A 170 -2.54 8.06 -13.37
CA ARG A 170 -3.05 8.46 -14.69
C ARG A 170 -4.54 8.16 -14.93
N TYR A 171 -5.15 7.23 -14.16
CA TYR A 171 -6.59 6.99 -14.22
C TYR A 171 -7.36 7.98 -13.32
N ASN A 172 -6.82 8.28 -12.13
CA ASN A 172 -7.33 9.33 -11.23
C ASN A 172 -7.38 10.70 -11.94
N ILE A 173 -6.29 11.10 -12.61
CA ILE A 173 -6.21 12.35 -13.37
C ILE A 173 -7.29 12.39 -14.46
N LYS A 174 -7.35 11.35 -15.31
CA LYS A 174 -8.36 11.26 -16.38
C LYS A 174 -9.81 11.24 -15.85
N ALA A 175 -10.07 10.63 -14.70
CA ALA A 175 -11.38 10.65 -14.05
C ALA A 175 -11.72 12.05 -13.53
N ARG A 176 -10.78 12.75 -12.88
CA ARG A 176 -10.92 14.15 -12.47
C ARG A 176 -11.26 15.06 -13.65
N ASP A 177 -10.46 15.01 -14.70
CA ASP A 177 -10.58 15.90 -15.86
C ASP A 177 -11.90 15.66 -16.59
N ALA A 178 -12.29 14.39 -16.76
CA ALA A 178 -13.56 14.00 -17.34
C ALA A 178 -14.77 14.51 -16.53
N ILE A 179 -14.72 14.43 -15.20
CA ILE A 179 -15.77 14.94 -14.31
C ILE A 179 -15.83 16.48 -14.35
N ASN A 180 -14.68 17.14 -14.24
CA ASN A 180 -14.60 18.61 -14.28
C ASN A 180 -14.91 19.19 -15.68
N SER A 181 -14.95 18.35 -16.73
CA SER A 181 -15.43 18.70 -18.07
C SER A 181 -16.95 18.57 -18.27
N ILE A 182 -17.70 18.12 -17.26
CA ILE A 182 -19.17 18.04 -17.34
C ILE A 182 -19.74 19.47 -17.25
N PRO A 183 -20.56 19.92 -18.22
CA PRO A 183 -21.16 21.24 -18.18
C PRO A 183 -22.17 21.36 -17.01
N PRO A 184 -22.37 22.56 -16.44
CA PRO A 184 -23.44 22.79 -15.47
C PRO A 184 -24.82 22.44 -16.02
N SER A 185 -25.70 21.97 -15.15
CA SER A 185 -27.10 21.65 -15.48
C SER A 185 -27.84 22.85 -16.08
N SER A 186 -28.56 22.62 -17.17
CA SER A 186 -29.50 23.60 -17.73
C SER A 186 -30.76 23.78 -16.88
N VAL A 187 -31.06 22.86 -15.95
CA VAL A 187 -32.22 22.92 -15.06
C VAL A 187 -32.04 24.00 -13.99
N ASN A 188 -30.93 23.94 -13.26
CA ASN A 188 -30.71 24.77 -12.07
C ASN A 188 -29.23 25.17 -11.82
N GLY A 189 -28.34 24.91 -12.78
CA GLY A 189 -26.92 25.23 -12.67
C GLY A 189 -26.09 24.32 -11.75
N ALA A 190 -26.65 23.19 -11.29
CA ALA A 190 -25.92 22.15 -10.55
C ALA A 190 -24.69 21.63 -11.32
N LYS A 191 -23.68 21.12 -10.61
CA LYS A 191 -22.37 20.78 -11.20
C LYS A 191 -21.78 19.49 -10.64
N ALA A 192 -20.90 18.88 -11.42
CA ALA A 192 -19.96 17.90 -10.92
C ALA A 192 -18.60 18.54 -10.64
N LEU A 193 -17.92 18.11 -9.58
CA LEU A 193 -16.60 18.59 -9.21
C LEU A 193 -15.77 17.50 -8.53
N TYR A 194 -14.62 17.21 -9.10
CA TYR A 194 -13.59 16.32 -8.58
C TYR A 194 -12.39 17.16 -8.14
N ILE A 195 -12.03 17.04 -6.87
CA ILE A 195 -10.78 17.60 -6.33
C ILE A 195 -9.87 16.47 -5.81
N PHE A 196 -8.56 16.67 -5.91
CA PHE A 196 -7.57 15.84 -5.24
C PHE A 196 -7.39 16.30 -3.79
N ASP A 197 -7.22 15.33 -2.90
CA ASP A 197 -7.00 15.52 -1.47
C ASP A 197 -5.66 14.90 -1.05
N ASP A 198 -4.78 15.73 -0.49
CA ASP A 198 -3.46 15.38 0.07
C ASP A 198 -3.37 15.62 1.58
N ARG A 199 -4.50 15.91 2.25
CA ARG A 199 -4.52 16.34 3.66
C ARG A 199 -4.37 15.15 4.62
N ILE A 200 -3.15 14.67 4.69
CA ILE A 200 -2.64 13.47 5.36
C ILE A 200 -1.13 13.61 5.62
N ASP A 201 -0.58 12.74 6.46
CA ASP A 201 0.87 12.53 6.54
C ASP A 201 1.44 11.95 5.23
N LEU A 202 2.67 12.33 4.88
CA LEU A 202 3.32 12.04 3.59
C LEU A 202 3.41 10.54 3.20
N ILE A 203 3.35 9.63 4.17
CA ILE A 203 3.41 8.17 3.97
C ILE A 203 2.04 7.47 4.08
N SER A 204 0.98 8.22 4.36
CA SER A 204 -0.41 7.76 4.39
C SER A 204 -1.08 7.90 3.02
N SER A 205 -2.34 7.53 2.91
CA SER A 205 -3.22 7.78 1.75
C SER A 205 -4.67 7.90 2.23
N HIS A 206 -5.46 8.81 1.63
CA HIS A 206 -6.91 8.78 1.80
C HIS A 206 -7.44 7.48 1.19
N HIS A 207 -7.88 6.54 2.02
CA HIS A 207 -8.15 5.17 1.60
C HIS A 207 -9.63 4.76 1.73
N GLN A 208 -10.45 5.54 2.45
CA GLN A 208 -11.92 5.56 2.39
C GLN A 208 -12.47 5.36 0.96
N LYS A 209 -13.33 4.34 0.76
CA LYS A 209 -14.20 4.21 -0.41
C LYS A 209 -15.65 4.32 0.05
N THR A 210 -16.29 5.45 -0.21
CA THR A 210 -17.67 5.71 0.21
C THR A 210 -18.41 6.55 -0.81
N LEU A 211 -19.60 6.12 -1.22
CA LEU A 211 -20.51 6.91 -2.04
C LEU A 211 -21.80 7.21 -1.26
N VAL A 212 -22.26 8.45 -1.27
CA VAL A 212 -23.48 8.89 -0.58
C VAL A 212 -24.38 9.64 -1.55
N ILE A 213 -25.69 9.41 -1.46
CA ILE A 213 -26.73 10.13 -2.19
C ILE A 213 -27.69 10.70 -1.15
N VAL A 214 -27.83 12.03 -1.13
CA VAL A 214 -28.70 12.76 -0.21
C VAL A 214 -29.53 13.79 -0.98
N ALA A 215 -30.74 14.09 -0.53
CA ALA A 215 -31.52 15.20 -1.07
C ALA A 215 -30.85 16.56 -0.76
N ASN A 216 -31.28 17.63 -1.45
CA ASN A 216 -30.86 18.99 -1.05
C ASN A 216 -31.27 19.27 0.41
N SER A 217 -32.59 19.15 0.65
CA SER A 217 -33.26 19.19 1.95
C SER A 217 -34.46 18.24 1.93
N SER A 218 -34.94 17.81 3.11
CA SER A 218 -36.12 16.95 3.21
C SER A 218 -36.98 17.24 4.44
N SER A 219 -38.26 17.52 4.19
CA SER A 219 -39.28 17.81 5.21
C SER A 219 -40.05 16.57 5.67
N ASP A 220 -39.91 15.42 4.99
CA ASP A 220 -40.47 14.16 5.48
C ASP A 220 -39.68 13.66 6.70
N LYS A 221 -40.42 13.26 7.73
CA LYS A 221 -39.90 12.67 8.96
C LYS A 221 -39.43 11.21 8.76
N LYS A 222 -39.77 10.59 7.63
CA LYS A 222 -39.42 9.19 7.27
C LYS A 222 -38.24 9.08 6.30
N ASP A 223 -38.09 10.02 5.38
CA ASP A 223 -37.05 10.02 4.34
C ASP A 223 -35.63 10.01 4.94
N GLN A 224 -34.71 9.24 4.36
CA GLN A 224 -33.35 9.06 4.85
C GLN A 224 -32.39 8.88 3.66
N PRO A 225 -31.15 9.38 3.76
CA PRO A 225 -30.18 9.23 2.68
C PRO A 225 -29.71 7.79 2.49
N VAL A 226 -29.01 7.57 1.37
CA VAL A 226 -28.37 6.30 1.01
C VAL A 226 -26.86 6.47 1.03
N ALA A 227 -26.14 5.50 1.60
CA ALA A 227 -24.68 5.44 1.58
C ALA A 227 -24.18 4.04 1.19
N TYR A 228 -22.96 3.99 0.67
CA TYR A 228 -22.21 2.81 0.31
C TYR A 228 -20.87 2.81 1.07
N VAL A 229 -20.51 1.68 1.69
CA VAL A 229 -19.27 1.50 2.47
C VAL A 229 -18.68 0.12 2.20
N GLY A 230 -17.37 0.04 1.89
CA GLY A 230 -16.68 -1.23 1.61
C GLY A 230 -15.28 -1.05 1.05
N GLY A 231 -14.70 -2.14 0.52
CA GLY A 231 -13.34 -2.16 -0.03
C GLY A 231 -13.22 -1.67 -1.48
N VAL A 232 -14.36 -1.52 -2.17
CA VAL A 232 -14.42 -1.34 -3.63
C VAL A 232 -14.36 0.13 -4.05
N ASP A 233 -13.31 0.50 -4.79
CA ASP A 233 -13.23 1.74 -5.56
C ASP A 233 -14.02 1.65 -6.88
N LEU A 234 -14.60 2.75 -7.39
CA LEU A 234 -15.17 2.82 -8.75
C LEU A 234 -14.03 2.97 -9.79
N ALA A 235 -13.28 1.90 -10.01
CA ALA A 235 -12.00 1.94 -10.69
C ALA A 235 -11.69 0.70 -11.57
N ILE A 236 -10.60 0.79 -12.32
CA ILE A 236 -10.02 -0.32 -13.08
C ILE A 236 -9.69 -1.52 -12.18
N ASP A 237 -9.77 -2.72 -12.75
CA ASP A 237 -9.62 -4.04 -12.14
C ASP A 237 -10.70 -4.48 -11.11
N ARG A 238 -11.59 -3.61 -10.63
CA ARG A 238 -12.51 -3.95 -9.51
C ARG A 238 -13.74 -4.78 -9.88
N TRP A 239 -14.42 -4.53 -11.00
CA TRP A 239 -15.66 -5.24 -11.35
C TRP A 239 -15.40 -6.73 -11.67
N ASP A 240 -16.06 -7.63 -10.95
CA ASP A 240 -16.04 -9.09 -11.13
C ASP A 240 -17.24 -9.73 -10.40
N THR A 241 -17.51 -11.01 -10.68
CA THR A 241 -18.52 -11.83 -10.00
C THR A 241 -17.85 -12.90 -9.14
N LYS A 242 -18.58 -13.48 -8.17
CA LYS A 242 -18.16 -14.66 -7.37
C LYS A 242 -17.65 -15.90 -8.13
N TYR A 243 -17.91 -15.99 -9.45
CA TYR A 243 -17.41 -17.08 -10.30
C TYR A 243 -15.98 -16.84 -10.84
N HIS A 244 -15.52 -15.59 -10.83
CA HIS A 244 -14.19 -15.15 -11.31
C HIS A 244 -13.78 -15.75 -12.67
N ASN A 245 -14.72 -15.79 -13.62
CA ASN A 245 -14.55 -16.30 -14.99
C ASN A 245 -14.71 -15.20 -16.05
N ASN A 246 -14.93 -13.95 -15.63
CA ASN A 246 -15.35 -12.82 -16.45
C ASN A 246 -14.24 -12.15 -17.29
N THR A 247 -13.14 -12.84 -17.59
CA THR A 247 -12.02 -12.22 -18.31
C THR A 247 -12.46 -11.61 -19.65
N ALA A 248 -13.34 -12.28 -20.42
CA ALA A 248 -13.85 -11.72 -21.67
C ALA A 248 -14.65 -10.42 -21.49
N VAL A 249 -15.51 -10.34 -20.46
CA VAL A 249 -16.27 -9.12 -20.12
C VAL A 249 -15.33 -8.01 -19.64
N ARG A 250 -14.35 -8.34 -18.79
CA ARG A 250 -13.36 -7.39 -18.28
C ARG A 250 -12.42 -6.85 -19.37
N ASP A 251 -12.05 -7.68 -20.32
CA ASP A 251 -11.20 -7.30 -21.46
C ASP A 251 -12.00 -6.45 -22.48
N ALA A 252 -13.25 -6.81 -22.79
CA ALA A 252 -14.14 -6.01 -23.62
C ALA A 252 -14.45 -4.64 -22.98
N GLY A 253 -14.70 -4.61 -21.68
CA GLY A 253 -14.84 -3.40 -20.87
C GLY A 253 -13.56 -2.58 -20.69
N LYS A 254 -12.41 -3.09 -21.16
CA LYS A 254 -11.07 -2.50 -20.96
C LYS A 254 -10.70 -2.26 -19.48
N ILE A 255 -11.30 -3.05 -18.58
CA ILE A 255 -11.13 -2.94 -17.13
C ILE A 255 -10.11 -3.92 -16.54
N THR A 256 -9.61 -4.89 -17.30
CA THR A 256 -8.47 -5.74 -16.88
C THR A 256 -7.16 -4.94 -16.87
N TYR A 257 -6.37 -5.04 -15.79
CA TYR A 257 -5.07 -4.38 -15.68
C TYR A 257 -3.94 -5.27 -15.10
N LYS A 258 -3.99 -5.64 -13.82
CA LYS A 258 -3.01 -6.54 -13.16
C LYS A 258 -3.62 -7.89 -12.78
N SER A 259 -4.91 -7.93 -12.41
CA SER A 259 -5.60 -9.15 -11.98
C SER A 259 -6.65 -9.61 -13.00
N LYS A 260 -6.88 -10.93 -13.07
CA LYS A 260 -7.94 -11.53 -13.90
C LYS A 260 -9.32 -11.55 -13.23
N GLY A 261 -9.37 -11.23 -11.94
CA GLY A 261 -10.58 -11.12 -11.15
C GLY A 261 -10.27 -10.54 -9.76
N TRP A 262 -11.32 -10.21 -9.02
CA TRP A 262 -11.24 -9.36 -7.83
C TRP A 262 -12.22 -9.85 -6.76
N VAL A 263 -11.70 -10.15 -5.57
CA VAL A 263 -12.47 -10.68 -4.43
C VAL A 263 -12.54 -9.58 -3.37
N ASP A 264 -13.74 -9.08 -3.10
CA ASP A 264 -13.99 -7.89 -2.26
C ASP A 264 -15.35 -7.99 -1.56
N GLY A 265 -15.77 -6.93 -0.87
CA GLY A 265 -17.11 -6.80 -0.29
C GLY A 265 -17.54 -5.34 -0.08
N HIS A 266 -18.85 -5.11 -0.08
CA HIS A 266 -19.43 -3.77 0.11
C HIS A 266 -20.84 -3.87 0.72
N ILE A 267 -21.33 -2.82 1.38
CA ILE A 267 -22.74 -2.69 1.77
C ILE A 267 -23.36 -1.38 1.29
N ARG A 268 -24.67 -1.40 1.04
CA ARG A 268 -25.54 -0.22 0.93
C ARG A 268 -26.30 -0.07 2.25
N ILE A 269 -26.37 1.16 2.75
CA ILE A 269 -27.10 1.60 3.93
C ILE A 269 -28.19 2.57 3.46
N HIS A 270 -29.43 2.36 3.88
CA HIS A 270 -30.52 3.33 3.74
C HIS A 270 -31.12 3.57 5.13
N GLY A 271 -30.91 4.77 5.67
CA GLY A 271 -31.21 5.06 7.08
C GLY A 271 -30.27 6.07 7.72
N PRO A 272 -30.43 6.31 9.03
CA PRO A 272 -29.66 7.31 9.77
C PRO A 272 -28.14 7.15 9.66
N ALA A 273 -27.56 5.95 9.59
CA ALA A 273 -26.11 5.78 9.44
C ALA A 273 -25.55 6.35 8.12
N ALA A 274 -26.38 6.50 7.07
CA ALA A 274 -25.94 7.18 5.85
C ALA A 274 -25.69 8.70 6.09
N LYS A 275 -26.32 9.30 7.11
CA LYS A 275 -26.04 10.68 7.54
C LYS A 275 -24.65 10.78 8.19
N ASP A 276 -24.21 9.77 8.92
CA ASP A 276 -22.86 9.73 9.51
C ASP A 276 -21.78 9.64 8.42
N VAL A 277 -21.96 8.75 7.43
CA VAL A 277 -21.04 8.65 6.27
C VAL A 277 -21.00 9.97 5.48
N ALA A 278 -22.15 10.63 5.28
CA ALA A 278 -22.22 11.96 4.67
C ALA A 278 -21.45 13.00 5.50
N SER A 279 -21.66 13.04 6.82
CA SER A 279 -20.99 14.00 7.70
C SER A 279 -19.47 13.84 7.68
N ASN A 280 -18.95 12.60 7.62
CA ASN A 280 -17.52 12.35 7.44
C ASN A 280 -16.98 12.92 6.11
N PHE A 281 -17.72 12.78 5.00
CA PHE A 281 -17.35 13.39 3.72
C PHE A 281 -17.40 14.92 3.78
N ILE A 282 -18.52 15.48 4.27
CA ILE A 282 -18.75 16.94 4.37
C ILE A 282 -17.68 17.57 5.27
N ALA A 283 -17.28 16.95 6.37
CA ALA A 283 -16.22 17.43 7.26
C ALA A 283 -14.87 17.56 6.53
N ARG A 284 -14.49 16.55 5.73
CA ARG A 284 -13.28 16.61 4.89
C ARG A 284 -13.40 17.66 3.78
N TRP A 285 -14.54 17.76 3.10
CA TRP A 285 -14.74 18.75 2.03
C TRP A 285 -14.74 20.20 2.57
N ASN A 286 -15.33 20.42 3.75
CA ASN A 286 -15.53 21.74 4.34
C ASN A 286 -14.39 22.24 5.24
N SER A 287 -13.28 21.51 5.35
CA SER A 287 -12.13 21.96 6.13
C SER A 287 -11.62 23.33 5.65
N ASP A 288 -11.19 24.17 6.59
CA ASP A 288 -10.56 25.47 6.32
C ASP A 288 -9.16 25.31 5.69
N TYR A 289 -8.58 24.11 5.77
CA TYR A 289 -7.35 23.74 5.09
C TYR A 289 -7.64 23.22 3.69
N LEU A 290 -7.24 24.00 2.68
CA LEU A 290 -7.31 23.60 1.27
C LEU A 290 -6.33 22.44 0.99
N PRO A 291 -6.68 21.47 0.13
CA PRO A 291 -5.76 20.44 -0.34
C PRO A 291 -4.85 20.94 -1.46
N CYS A 292 -3.75 20.20 -1.69
CA CYS A 292 -2.77 20.38 -2.75
C CYS A 292 -2.15 21.79 -2.76
N GLN A 293 -1.79 22.30 -1.57
CA GLN A 293 -1.17 23.62 -1.39
C GLN A 293 0.37 23.56 -1.28
N ASN A 294 0.94 22.37 -1.07
CA ASN A 294 2.39 22.16 -0.84
C ASN A 294 3.07 21.29 -1.91
N LEU A 295 2.29 20.67 -2.80
CA LEU A 295 2.78 19.88 -3.92
C LEU A 295 2.96 20.83 -5.12
N ASP A 296 4.20 21.30 -5.32
CA ASP A 296 4.59 22.36 -6.26
C ASP A 296 3.84 22.27 -7.61
N ASP A 297 2.88 23.18 -7.80
CA ASP A 297 1.73 23.06 -8.71
C ASP A 297 2.11 22.73 -10.17
N LYS A 298 3.33 23.09 -10.55
CA LYS A 298 3.85 23.05 -11.92
C LYS A 298 4.34 21.67 -12.37
N PHE A 299 4.57 20.72 -11.47
CA PHE A 299 5.18 19.43 -11.82
C PHE A 299 4.17 18.29 -12.08
N LEU A 300 2.99 18.34 -11.48
CA LEU A 300 2.07 17.19 -11.46
C LEU A 300 0.71 17.44 -12.16
N ASP A 301 0.38 18.69 -12.50
CA ASP A 301 -0.95 19.09 -12.98
C ASP A 301 -2.07 18.75 -11.98
N PHE A 302 -1.85 19.05 -10.69
CA PHE A 302 -2.78 18.73 -9.58
C PHE A 302 -3.71 19.89 -9.20
N VAL A 303 -3.63 21.04 -9.88
CA VAL A 303 -4.39 22.25 -9.53
C VAL A 303 -5.88 21.96 -9.41
N ASN A 304 -6.42 22.12 -8.20
CA ASN A 304 -7.82 21.89 -7.93
C ASN A 304 -8.67 23.08 -8.45
N PRO A 305 -9.81 22.84 -9.11
CA PRO A 305 -10.75 23.90 -9.45
C PRO A 305 -11.28 24.59 -8.20
N ALA A 306 -11.57 25.90 -8.29
CA ALA A 306 -12.14 26.66 -7.19
C ALA A 306 -13.49 26.07 -6.74
N TYR A 307 -13.57 25.67 -5.47
CA TYR A 307 -14.72 24.99 -4.89
C TYR A 307 -15.32 25.76 -3.71
N LYS A 308 -16.53 25.39 -3.31
CA LYS A 308 -17.27 25.98 -2.17
C LYS A 308 -17.58 24.90 -1.13
N LYS A 309 -17.77 25.31 0.12
CA LYS A 309 -18.26 24.41 1.19
C LYS A 309 -19.66 23.89 0.84
N ILE A 310 -19.90 22.61 1.10
CA ILE A 310 -21.20 21.94 0.94
C ILE A 310 -22.03 22.25 2.21
N PRO A 311 -23.32 22.66 2.10
CA PRO A 311 -24.15 22.86 3.28
C PRO A 311 -24.37 21.54 4.04
N PRO A 312 -24.63 21.57 5.36
CA PRO A 312 -24.98 20.38 6.13
C PRO A 312 -26.17 19.58 5.55
N LEU A 313 -26.43 18.41 6.11
CA LEU A 313 -27.66 17.67 5.81
C LEU A 313 -28.85 18.34 6.49
N ASP A 314 -29.82 18.80 5.68
CA ASP A 314 -31.08 19.35 6.14
C ASP A 314 -32.19 18.30 5.99
N TYR A 315 -32.39 17.50 7.04
CA TYR A 315 -33.36 16.42 7.09
C TYR A 315 -34.18 16.54 8.38
N THR A 316 -35.51 16.59 8.25
CA THR A 316 -36.44 16.58 9.39
C THR A 316 -36.54 15.20 10.06
N SER A 317 -36.15 14.14 9.34
CA SER A 317 -36.08 12.78 9.89
C SER A 317 -34.93 12.60 10.90
N SER A 318 -35.14 11.69 11.86
CA SER A 318 -34.18 11.44 12.95
C SER A 318 -32.78 11.09 12.45
N LYS A 319 -31.77 11.53 13.22
CA LYS A 319 -30.33 11.28 12.98
C LYS A 319 -29.84 9.94 13.53
N THR A 320 -30.62 9.27 14.39
CA THR A 320 -30.20 8.04 15.10
C THR A 320 -31.14 6.86 14.94
N THR A 321 -32.36 7.08 14.45
CA THR A 321 -33.42 6.04 14.39
C THR A 321 -34.24 6.15 13.11
N SER A 322 -34.59 5.02 12.47
CA SER A 322 -35.70 4.97 11.50
C SER A 322 -36.51 3.67 11.62
N ARG A 323 -37.25 3.30 10.58
CA ARG A 323 -38.04 2.05 10.48
C ARG A 323 -37.94 1.44 9.07
N LEU A 324 -36.75 1.50 8.47
CA LEU A 324 -36.51 1.06 7.08
C LEU A 324 -36.05 -0.40 7.01
N GLY A 325 -35.38 -0.86 8.05
CA GLY A 325 -35.00 -2.25 8.31
C GLY A 325 -34.73 -2.41 9.82
N ASN A 326 -34.16 -3.55 10.23
CA ASN A 326 -33.90 -3.86 11.64
C ASN A 326 -32.41 -3.78 12.02
N GLN A 327 -31.55 -3.30 11.12
CA GLN A 327 -30.10 -3.28 11.34
C GLN A 327 -29.67 -2.08 12.19
N SER A 328 -28.85 -2.38 13.19
CA SER A 328 -28.11 -1.39 13.96
C SER A 328 -26.72 -1.22 13.34
N VAL A 329 -26.26 0.03 13.20
CA VAL A 329 -25.02 0.36 12.49
C VAL A 329 -24.24 1.41 13.27
N GLN A 330 -22.98 1.12 13.54
CA GLN A 330 -21.98 2.09 14.01
C GLN A 330 -21.02 2.43 12.88
N ILE A 331 -20.79 3.73 12.64
CA ILE A 331 -19.72 4.18 11.74
C ILE A 331 -18.44 4.42 12.57
N THR A 332 -17.37 3.73 12.18
CA THR A 332 -16.03 3.85 12.77
C THR A 332 -15.04 4.30 11.72
N ARG A 333 -13.98 5.00 12.14
CA ARG A 333 -13.01 5.57 11.21
C ARG A 333 -11.61 5.67 11.82
N THR A 334 -10.64 5.83 10.95
CA THR A 334 -9.27 6.22 11.29
C THR A 334 -9.02 7.62 10.74
N PHE A 335 -8.40 8.49 11.56
CA PHE A 335 -7.75 9.72 11.13
C PHE A 335 -6.46 9.87 11.93
N SER A 336 -5.34 10.12 11.24
CA SER A 336 -4.03 10.31 11.87
C SER A 336 -4.08 11.40 12.95
N CYS A 337 -3.45 11.09 14.09
CA CYS A 337 -3.19 12.03 15.17
C CYS A 337 -1.86 12.80 15.00
N GLN A 338 -1.09 12.52 13.94
CA GLN A 338 0.12 13.27 13.57
C GLN A 338 -0.17 14.44 12.61
N TYR A 339 -1.30 14.37 11.89
CA TYR A 339 -1.72 15.39 10.96
C TYR A 339 -2.50 16.53 11.64
N GLU A 340 -1.90 17.72 11.73
CA GLU A 340 -2.42 18.86 12.51
C GLU A 340 -3.63 19.61 11.91
N HIS A 341 -4.12 19.22 10.72
CA HIS A 341 -5.12 19.97 9.95
C HIS A 341 -6.49 19.25 9.85
N TYR A 342 -6.88 18.56 10.91
CA TYR A 342 -8.22 17.97 11.10
C TYR A 342 -9.00 18.65 12.25
N LYS A 343 -8.69 19.92 12.55
CA LYS A 343 -9.15 20.65 13.75
C LYS A 343 -10.67 20.69 13.93
N GLU A 344 -11.39 20.63 12.82
CA GLU A 344 -12.83 20.82 12.69
C GLU A 344 -13.64 19.56 13.05
N PHE A 345 -13.03 18.37 12.96
CA PHE A 345 -13.73 17.08 13.15
C PHE A 345 -12.93 16.02 13.94
N ALA A 346 -11.61 16.01 13.82
CA ALA A 346 -10.69 15.10 14.52
C ALA A 346 -9.41 15.85 14.97
N PRO A 347 -9.50 16.87 15.85
CA PRO A 347 -8.38 17.74 16.23
C PRO A 347 -7.21 17.04 16.95
N LYS A 348 -7.42 15.79 17.41
CA LYS A 348 -6.39 14.89 17.93
C LYS A 348 -6.31 13.58 17.13
N GLY A 349 -6.86 13.52 15.91
CA GLY A 349 -7.12 12.28 15.20
C GLY A 349 -8.31 11.49 15.77
N GLU A 350 -8.51 10.28 15.26
CA GLU A 350 -9.50 9.31 15.73
C GLU A 350 -9.02 7.89 15.38
N ASN A 351 -9.02 6.96 16.33
CA ASN A 351 -8.77 5.53 16.04
C ASN A 351 -9.92 4.60 16.46
N SER A 352 -11.16 5.11 16.40
CA SER A 352 -12.38 4.38 16.78
C SER A 352 -12.51 3.03 16.06
N LEU A 353 -12.10 2.96 14.80
CA LEU A 353 -12.08 1.72 14.02
C LEU A 353 -11.19 0.63 14.64
N PHE A 354 -10.02 1.02 15.16
CA PHE A 354 -9.09 0.10 15.80
C PHE A 354 -9.64 -0.41 17.14
N GLN A 355 -10.22 0.47 17.95
CA GLN A 355 -10.84 0.09 19.23
C GLN A 355 -12.06 -0.81 19.02
N ALA A 356 -12.91 -0.52 18.02
CA ALA A 356 -14.05 -1.35 17.68
C ALA A 356 -13.62 -2.76 17.24
N ARG A 357 -12.57 -2.86 16.41
CA ARG A 357 -11.99 -4.15 16.00
C ARG A 357 -11.49 -4.96 17.20
N ILE A 358 -10.82 -4.33 18.17
CA ILE A 358 -10.38 -4.98 19.42
C ILE A 358 -11.57 -5.46 20.26
N LYS A 359 -12.57 -4.60 20.48
CA LYS A 359 -13.78 -4.91 21.27
C LYS A 359 -14.56 -6.09 20.69
N ALA A 360 -14.84 -6.04 19.39
CA ALA A 360 -15.57 -7.09 18.69
C ALA A 360 -14.84 -8.45 18.77
N ILE A 361 -13.52 -8.47 18.58
CA ILE A 361 -12.72 -9.71 18.72
C ILE A 361 -12.85 -10.29 20.13
N LYS A 362 -12.70 -9.48 21.18
CA LYS A 362 -12.77 -9.94 22.58
C LYS A 362 -14.13 -10.55 22.96
N ASN A 363 -15.21 -10.05 22.36
CA ASN A 363 -16.56 -10.54 22.60
C ASN A 363 -16.86 -11.92 21.99
N ALA A 364 -16.10 -12.35 20.97
CA ALA A 364 -16.33 -13.59 20.22
C ALA A 364 -16.54 -14.81 21.14
N LYS A 365 -17.53 -15.64 20.79
CA LYS A 365 -17.93 -16.85 21.54
C LYS A 365 -17.64 -18.14 20.78
N ASN A 366 -17.86 -18.15 19.46
CA ASN A 366 -17.87 -19.35 18.63
C ASN A 366 -16.82 -19.32 17.51
N PHE A 367 -16.73 -18.23 16.75
CA PHE A 367 -15.79 -18.14 15.63
C PHE A 367 -15.49 -16.71 15.18
N ILE A 368 -14.38 -16.58 14.46
CA ILE A 368 -14.03 -15.36 13.71
C ILE A 368 -13.68 -15.76 12.27
N TYR A 369 -14.29 -15.09 11.31
CA TYR A 369 -13.94 -15.16 9.88
C TYR A 369 -13.43 -13.79 9.43
N VAL A 370 -12.26 -13.76 8.81
CA VAL A 370 -11.61 -12.55 8.28
C VAL A 370 -11.34 -12.74 6.80
N GLU A 371 -11.73 -11.76 5.98
CA GLU A 371 -11.24 -11.64 4.61
C GLU A 371 -10.61 -10.26 4.41
N ASP A 372 -9.29 -10.24 4.24
CA ASP A 372 -8.51 -9.00 4.19
C ASP A 372 -7.42 -9.03 3.12
N GLN A 373 -7.17 -7.90 2.47
CA GLN A 373 -6.04 -7.72 1.56
C GLN A 373 -4.68 -7.97 2.24
N TYR A 374 -4.58 -7.72 3.55
CA TYR A 374 -3.39 -7.96 4.36
C TYR A 374 -3.79 -8.54 5.72
N PHE A 375 -3.04 -9.51 6.23
CA PHE A 375 -3.18 -10.00 7.61
C PHE A 375 -1.82 -9.95 8.30
N VAL A 376 -1.32 -8.73 8.55
CA VAL A 376 0.04 -8.47 9.03
C VAL A 376 0.06 -8.03 10.49
N PHE A 377 1.19 -8.28 11.17
CA PHE A 377 1.34 -8.25 12.63
C PHE A 377 0.96 -6.93 13.31
N VAL A 378 -0.30 -6.77 13.70
CA VAL A 378 -0.75 -5.72 14.63
C VAL A 378 -0.76 -6.34 16.03
N PRO A 379 0.17 -5.97 16.94
CA PRO A 379 0.30 -6.60 18.27
C PRO A 379 -1.02 -6.64 19.04
N GLU A 380 -1.74 -5.52 19.07
CA GLU A 380 -2.96 -5.32 19.84
C GLU A 380 -4.13 -6.18 19.31
N LEU A 381 -4.14 -6.48 17.99
CA LEU A 381 -5.10 -7.43 17.40
C LEU A 381 -4.66 -8.89 17.56
N LEU A 382 -3.35 -9.16 17.59
CA LEU A 382 -2.82 -10.50 17.89
C LEU A 382 -3.17 -10.88 19.34
N ASP A 383 -2.94 -9.98 20.30
CA ASP A 383 -3.26 -10.20 21.71
C ASP A 383 -4.76 -10.43 21.91
N ALA A 384 -5.62 -9.61 21.27
CA ALA A 384 -7.06 -9.80 21.29
C ALA A 384 -7.50 -11.15 20.69
N LEU A 385 -6.89 -11.59 19.59
CA LEU A 385 -7.16 -12.92 19.03
C LEU A 385 -6.70 -14.03 19.98
N MET A 386 -5.47 -13.95 20.51
CA MET A 386 -4.89 -14.97 21.39
C MET A 386 -5.64 -15.13 22.73
N GLU A 387 -6.33 -14.08 23.18
CA GLU A 387 -7.27 -14.09 24.32
C GLU A 387 -8.55 -14.89 24.03
N VAL A 388 -9.01 -14.93 22.77
CA VAL A 388 -10.26 -15.63 22.39
C VAL A 388 -10.06 -17.00 21.75
N MET A 389 -8.89 -17.31 21.19
CA MET A 389 -8.56 -18.63 20.62
C MET A 389 -8.83 -19.84 21.54
N PRO A 390 -8.65 -19.79 22.88
CA PRO A 390 -9.11 -20.87 23.76
C PRO A 390 -10.62 -21.10 23.68
N ARG A 391 -11.40 -20.02 23.58
CA ARG A 391 -12.86 -19.99 23.72
C ARG A 391 -13.62 -20.31 22.44
N ILE A 392 -13.06 -20.04 21.26
CA ILE A 392 -13.71 -20.22 19.95
C ILE A 392 -13.38 -21.59 19.30
N GLN A 393 -14.21 -22.03 18.34
CA GLN A 393 -14.09 -23.27 17.57
C GLN A 393 -13.10 -23.15 16.39
N ARG A 394 -13.13 -22.02 15.66
CA ARG A 394 -12.19 -21.70 14.56
C ARG A 394 -11.87 -20.20 14.48
N LEU A 395 -10.68 -19.90 13.97
CA LEU A 395 -10.34 -18.63 13.32
C LEU A 395 -9.98 -18.92 11.86
N ILE A 396 -10.74 -18.38 10.92
CA ILE A 396 -10.54 -18.55 9.49
C ILE A 396 -10.09 -17.23 8.87
N VAL A 397 -8.95 -17.22 8.19
CA VAL A 397 -8.41 -16.03 7.52
C VAL A 397 -8.25 -16.32 6.03
N VAL A 398 -8.91 -15.54 5.18
CA VAL A 398 -8.66 -15.49 3.73
C VAL A 398 -7.90 -14.20 3.44
N THR A 399 -6.64 -14.31 3.04
CA THR A 399 -5.78 -13.15 2.81
C THR A 399 -4.89 -13.32 1.59
N LYS A 400 -4.55 -12.21 0.95
CA LYS A 400 -3.55 -12.19 -0.13
C LYS A 400 -2.21 -12.75 0.36
N GLU A 401 -1.72 -13.77 -0.33
CA GLU A 401 -0.38 -14.33 -0.13
C GLU A 401 0.71 -13.26 -0.32
N GLN A 402 1.75 -13.31 0.52
CA GLN A 402 2.90 -12.40 0.47
C GLN A 402 4.14 -13.23 0.10
N THR A 403 4.45 -13.36 -1.19
CA THR A 403 5.53 -14.24 -1.70
C THR A 403 6.91 -13.58 -1.76
N ASN A 404 6.96 -12.25 -1.78
CA ASN A 404 8.14 -11.50 -2.21
C ASN A 404 8.82 -10.80 -1.03
N ALA A 405 10.12 -11.06 -0.84
CA ALA A 405 10.92 -10.62 0.30
C ALA A 405 10.79 -9.13 0.68
N PHE A 406 10.67 -8.24 -0.32
CA PHE A 406 10.69 -6.78 -0.13
C PHE A 406 9.47 -6.05 -0.69
N THR A 407 8.46 -6.76 -1.21
CA THR A 407 7.19 -6.13 -1.57
C THR A 407 6.53 -5.55 -0.32
N ASN A 408 5.95 -4.35 -0.44
CA ASN A 408 5.48 -3.53 0.69
C ASN A 408 6.54 -3.40 1.81
N ALA A 409 7.82 -3.31 1.46
CA ALA A 409 8.96 -3.27 2.39
C ALA A 409 8.98 -4.41 3.44
N GLY A 410 8.53 -5.61 3.05
CA GLY A 410 8.71 -6.84 3.82
C GLY A 410 7.46 -7.37 4.52
N TYR A 411 6.26 -7.13 3.99
CA TYR A 411 4.99 -7.63 4.55
C TYR A 411 4.96 -9.15 4.76
N ILE A 412 5.75 -9.93 4.03
CA ILE A 412 5.92 -11.38 4.26
C ILE A 412 6.41 -11.71 5.69
N LYS A 413 7.31 -10.91 6.27
CA LYS A 413 7.76 -11.06 7.67
C LYS A 413 6.62 -10.73 8.64
N TYR A 414 5.88 -9.67 8.38
CA TYR A 414 4.80 -9.22 9.27
C TYR A 414 3.57 -10.15 9.17
N LEU A 415 3.34 -10.81 8.03
CA LEU A 415 2.38 -11.91 7.92
C LEU A 415 2.83 -13.10 8.79
N TYR A 416 4.10 -13.53 8.69
CA TYR A 416 4.63 -14.58 9.53
C TYR A 416 4.53 -14.26 11.03
N GLN A 417 4.85 -13.03 11.45
CA GLN A 417 4.75 -12.60 12.86
C GLN A 417 3.29 -12.54 13.36
N MET A 418 2.30 -12.34 12.49
CA MET A 418 0.87 -12.44 12.85
C MET A 418 0.42 -13.91 12.95
N VAL A 419 0.88 -14.74 12.02
CA VAL A 419 0.37 -16.10 11.78
C VAL A 419 0.99 -17.14 12.70
N GLU A 420 2.30 -17.07 12.93
CA GLU A 420 3.04 -18.12 13.64
C GLU A 420 2.59 -18.31 15.10
N PRO A 421 2.39 -17.26 15.93
CA PRO A 421 1.98 -17.45 17.32
C PRO A 421 0.59 -18.08 17.46
N ILE A 422 -0.32 -17.77 16.53
CA ILE A 422 -1.67 -18.34 16.49
C ILE A 422 -1.59 -19.81 16.03
N ARG A 423 -0.92 -20.04 14.88
CA ARG A 423 -0.84 -21.37 14.25
C ARG A 423 -0.18 -22.40 15.15
N SER A 424 0.94 -22.05 15.78
CA SER A 424 1.75 -23.01 16.53
C SER A 424 1.25 -23.23 17.97
N LYS A 425 0.28 -22.43 18.43
CA LYS A 425 -0.47 -22.69 19.67
C LYS A 425 -1.84 -23.33 19.44
N TYR A 426 -2.48 -23.07 18.28
CA TYR A 426 -3.84 -23.54 17.96
C TYR A 426 -3.94 -24.17 16.56
N PRO A 427 -3.12 -25.19 16.23
CA PRO A 427 -3.00 -25.72 14.86
C PRO A 427 -4.28 -26.38 14.33
N ASN A 428 -5.22 -26.76 15.19
CA ASN A 428 -6.51 -27.33 14.80
C ASN A 428 -7.61 -26.27 14.59
N LYS A 429 -7.57 -25.18 15.36
CA LYS A 429 -8.58 -24.10 15.30
C LYS A 429 -8.27 -23.06 14.24
N PHE A 430 -6.99 -22.78 13.98
CA PHE A 430 -6.58 -21.75 13.03
C PHE A 430 -6.43 -22.30 11.60
N ARG A 431 -7.01 -21.59 10.63
CA ARG A 431 -6.93 -21.90 9.20
C ARG A 431 -6.68 -20.63 8.40
N ILE A 432 -5.70 -20.66 7.49
CA ILE A 432 -5.35 -19.52 6.64
C ILE A 432 -5.24 -19.91 5.16
N TYR A 433 -5.91 -19.13 4.31
CA TYR A 433 -6.08 -19.38 2.89
C TYR A 433 -5.78 -18.15 2.04
N THR A 434 -5.63 -18.38 0.74
CA THR A 434 -5.38 -17.43 -0.36
C THR A 434 -6.13 -17.95 -1.59
N THR A 435 -5.99 -17.31 -2.77
CA THR A 435 -6.49 -17.89 -4.03
C THR A 435 -5.41 -18.68 -4.75
N LYS A 436 -5.80 -19.72 -5.52
CA LYS A 436 -4.89 -20.51 -6.36
C LYS A 436 -4.21 -19.59 -7.38
N ALA A 437 -2.88 -19.42 -7.29
CA ALA A 437 -2.12 -18.48 -8.12
C ALA A 437 -2.42 -18.54 -9.63
N LYS A 438 -2.75 -19.73 -10.17
CA LYS A 438 -3.18 -19.92 -11.57
C LYS A 438 -4.40 -19.06 -11.98
N ARG A 439 -5.28 -18.70 -11.04
CA ARG A 439 -6.49 -17.90 -11.27
C ARG A 439 -6.19 -16.39 -11.37
N LYS A 440 -5.05 -15.93 -10.86
CA LYS A 440 -4.61 -14.51 -10.85
C LYS A 440 -5.67 -13.54 -10.29
N LEU A 441 -6.28 -13.91 -9.16
CA LEU A 441 -7.26 -13.08 -8.45
C LEU A 441 -6.54 -12.22 -7.40
N LEU A 442 -7.09 -11.05 -7.08
CA LEU A 442 -6.69 -10.29 -5.89
C LEU A 442 -7.74 -10.43 -4.80
N ILE A 443 -7.32 -10.84 -3.60
CA ILE A 443 -8.11 -10.62 -2.38
C ILE A 443 -7.89 -9.16 -1.97
N HIS A 444 -8.97 -8.38 -1.96
CA HIS A 444 -8.98 -6.95 -1.68
C HIS A 444 -10.02 -6.52 -0.62
N SER A 445 -10.91 -7.41 -0.19
CA SER A 445 -11.81 -7.22 0.97
C SER A 445 -11.11 -6.60 2.18
N LYS A 446 -11.90 -5.98 3.06
CA LYS A 446 -11.56 -5.65 4.44
C LYS A 446 -12.79 -5.90 5.31
N LEU A 447 -13.07 -7.17 5.59
CA LEU A 447 -14.27 -7.58 6.34
C LEU A 447 -13.96 -8.61 7.43
N VAL A 448 -14.73 -8.52 8.51
CA VAL A 448 -14.69 -9.45 9.65
C VAL A 448 -16.11 -9.82 10.04
N ILE A 449 -16.37 -11.13 10.16
CA ILE A 449 -17.62 -11.68 10.68
C ILE A 449 -17.31 -12.42 11.98
N ILE A 450 -18.12 -12.18 13.01
CA ILE A 450 -18.00 -12.83 14.33
C ILE A 450 -19.36 -13.42 14.72
N ASP A 451 -19.36 -14.71 15.04
CA ASP A 451 -20.49 -15.49 15.54
C ASP A 451 -21.82 -15.41 14.73
N ASP A 452 -21.76 -15.08 13.43
CA ASP A 452 -22.93 -14.76 12.58
C ASP A 452 -23.81 -13.61 13.15
N VAL A 453 -23.29 -12.75 14.04
CA VAL A 453 -24.01 -11.60 14.63
C VAL A 453 -23.39 -10.25 14.29
N TYR A 454 -22.05 -10.17 14.25
CA TYR A 454 -21.33 -8.93 13.96
C TYR A 454 -20.67 -9.00 12.58
N LEU A 455 -20.91 -7.97 11.75
CA LEU A 455 -20.25 -7.75 10.46
C LEU A 455 -19.56 -6.39 10.46
N SER A 456 -18.23 -6.36 10.43
CA SER A 456 -17.45 -5.16 10.10
C SER A 456 -17.08 -5.18 8.63
N ILE A 457 -17.32 -4.07 7.91
CA ILE A 457 -16.93 -3.93 6.51
C ILE A 457 -16.59 -2.49 6.15
N GLY A 458 -15.57 -2.29 5.32
CA GLY A 458 -15.14 -0.95 4.93
C GLY A 458 -13.80 -0.95 4.21
N SER A 459 -13.02 0.10 4.42
CA SER A 459 -11.74 0.30 3.72
C SER A 459 -10.50 -0.17 4.50
N ALA A 460 -10.61 -0.38 5.82
CA ALA A 460 -9.47 -0.57 6.72
C ALA A 460 -8.91 -2.00 6.78
N ASN A 461 -7.71 -2.17 6.23
CA ASN A 461 -6.95 -3.43 6.20
C ASN A 461 -6.46 -3.85 7.61
N TRP A 462 -6.15 -5.13 7.79
CA TRP A 462 -5.47 -5.65 8.98
C TRP A 462 -3.96 -5.37 8.92
N ASN A 463 -3.61 -4.09 9.04
CA ASN A 463 -2.27 -3.56 9.22
C ASN A 463 -2.29 -2.32 10.15
N ARG A 464 -1.14 -1.85 10.62
CA ARG A 464 -1.08 -0.68 11.53
C ARG A 464 -1.36 0.62 10.78
N ARG A 465 -1.06 0.67 9.48
CA ARG A 465 -1.36 1.82 8.60
C ARG A 465 -2.84 2.17 8.60
N SER A 466 -3.73 1.21 8.36
CA SER A 466 -5.19 1.42 8.35
C SER A 466 -5.77 1.65 9.76
N MET A 467 -5.11 1.12 10.80
CA MET A 467 -5.56 1.24 12.19
C MET A 467 -5.10 2.55 12.87
N THR A 468 -4.12 3.29 12.30
CA THR A 468 -3.53 4.48 12.95
C THR A 468 -3.17 5.66 12.03
N ALA A 469 -3.02 5.48 10.72
CA ALA A 469 -2.33 6.43 9.84
C ALA A 469 -3.11 6.85 8.58
N ASP A 470 -3.74 5.91 7.88
CA ASP A 470 -4.58 6.21 6.72
C ASP A 470 -5.97 6.71 7.17
N PRO A 471 -6.55 7.71 6.49
CA PRO A 471 -7.97 7.98 6.59
C PRO A 471 -8.79 6.83 6.02
N GLU A 472 -9.45 6.10 6.92
CA GLU A 472 -10.26 4.90 6.67
C GLU A 472 -11.67 5.07 7.22
N LEU A 473 -12.63 4.24 6.78
CA LEU A 473 -13.98 4.18 7.34
C LEU A 473 -14.53 2.75 7.22
N ASN A 474 -15.10 2.24 8.31
CA ASN A 474 -15.87 1.01 8.36
C ASN A 474 -17.30 1.30 8.84
N ALA A 475 -18.22 0.45 8.38
CA ALA A 475 -19.56 0.30 8.93
C ALA A 475 -19.59 -1.04 9.66
N ASP A 476 -19.86 -0.97 10.96
CA ASP A 476 -19.97 -2.10 11.86
C ASP A 476 -21.47 -2.36 12.11
N VAL A 477 -21.93 -3.57 11.82
CA VAL A 477 -23.35 -3.93 11.68
C VAL A 477 -23.70 -5.08 12.62
N VAL A 478 -24.81 -4.92 13.35
CA VAL A 478 -25.48 -5.96 14.13
C VAL A 478 -26.95 -5.99 13.71
N ASP A 479 -27.47 -7.17 13.38
CA ASP A 479 -28.80 -7.35 12.81
C ASP A 479 -29.85 -7.68 13.87
N GLY A 480 -30.93 -6.89 13.94
CA GLY A 480 -32.09 -7.19 14.79
C GLY A 480 -32.99 -8.28 14.22
N ASP A 481 -32.88 -8.59 12.92
CA ASP A 481 -33.49 -9.77 12.33
C ASP A 481 -32.64 -11.02 12.63
N THR A 482 -33.21 -11.99 13.35
CA THR A 482 -32.48 -13.19 13.81
C THR A 482 -33.01 -14.51 13.24
N VAL A 483 -32.16 -15.53 13.26
CA VAL A 483 -32.44 -16.92 12.82
C VAL A 483 -31.69 -17.90 13.73
N LYS A 484 -32.21 -19.13 13.87
CA LYS A 484 -31.51 -20.21 14.58
C LYS A 484 -30.60 -20.95 13.60
N SER A 485 -29.31 -21.06 13.90
CA SER A 485 -28.36 -21.82 13.07
C SER A 485 -28.42 -23.33 13.35
N PRO A 486 -27.86 -24.19 12.48
CA PRO A 486 -27.72 -25.63 12.74
C PRO A 486 -26.89 -25.94 14.00
N ASP A 487 -26.00 -25.04 14.41
CA ASP A 487 -25.25 -25.08 15.67
C ASP A 487 -26.14 -24.92 16.93
N GLY A 488 -27.45 -24.71 16.75
CA GLY A 488 -28.44 -24.63 17.81
C GLY A 488 -28.61 -23.25 18.45
N VAL A 489 -27.76 -22.28 18.11
CA VAL A 489 -27.77 -20.91 18.65
C VAL A 489 -28.57 -19.94 17.77
N THR A 490 -28.97 -18.80 18.34
CA THR A 490 -29.63 -17.71 17.61
C THR A 490 -28.59 -16.69 17.14
N VAL A 491 -28.63 -16.32 15.86
CA VAL A 491 -27.67 -15.43 15.18
C VAL A 491 -28.40 -14.40 14.30
N GLY A 492 -27.69 -13.40 13.77
CA GLY A 492 -28.26 -12.40 12.87
C GLY A 492 -28.43 -12.92 11.44
N LYS A 493 -29.51 -12.54 10.74
CA LYS A 493 -29.76 -12.99 9.36
C LYS A 493 -28.73 -12.43 8.38
N LEU A 494 -28.49 -11.12 8.40
CA LEU A 494 -27.59 -10.47 7.43
C LEU A 494 -26.12 -10.89 7.54
N PRO A 495 -25.49 -10.99 8.74
CA PRO A 495 -24.12 -11.48 8.86
C PRO A 495 -24.00 -12.95 8.47
N ARG A 496 -24.98 -13.80 8.86
CA ARG A 496 -25.05 -15.20 8.41
C ARG A 496 -25.11 -15.29 6.89
N ASP A 497 -26.06 -14.62 6.26
CA ASP A 497 -26.22 -14.61 4.80
C ASP A 497 -24.94 -14.15 4.08
N PHE A 498 -24.27 -13.12 4.62
CA PHE A 498 -22.97 -12.67 4.12
C PHE A 498 -21.92 -13.79 4.21
N ARG A 499 -21.79 -14.46 5.38
CA ARG A 499 -20.91 -15.62 5.55
C ARG A 499 -21.23 -16.71 4.53
N ILE A 500 -22.51 -17.10 4.37
CA ILE A 500 -22.91 -18.18 3.46
C ILE A 500 -22.47 -17.83 2.03
N ARG A 501 -22.79 -16.63 1.54
CA ARG A 501 -22.47 -16.20 0.18
C ARG A 501 -20.97 -16.08 -0.09
N LYS A 502 -20.15 -15.66 0.89
CA LYS A 502 -18.68 -15.71 0.78
C LYS A 502 -18.14 -17.14 0.84
N PHE A 503 -18.75 -18.02 1.64
CA PHE A 503 -18.39 -19.44 1.65
C PHE A 503 -18.73 -20.10 0.30
N MET A 504 -19.83 -19.72 -0.37
CA MET A 504 -20.13 -20.17 -1.76
C MET A 504 -19.04 -19.74 -2.75
N GLU A 505 -18.55 -18.50 -2.68
CA GLU A 505 -17.48 -17.98 -3.53
C GLU A 505 -16.16 -18.76 -3.35
N MET A 506 -15.80 -19.08 -2.10
CA MET A 506 -14.58 -19.81 -1.78
C MET A 506 -14.66 -21.31 -2.11
N THR A 507 -15.79 -21.95 -1.81
CA THR A 507 -15.94 -23.42 -1.90
C THR A 507 -16.56 -23.91 -3.20
N GLY A 508 -17.38 -23.10 -3.86
CA GLY A 508 -18.19 -23.51 -5.01
C GLY A 508 -19.48 -24.26 -4.66
N LEU A 509 -19.77 -24.49 -3.38
CA LEU A 509 -21.02 -25.13 -2.92
C LEU A 509 -22.22 -24.17 -3.04
N SER A 510 -23.44 -24.74 -3.04
CA SER A 510 -24.67 -23.97 -3.04
C SER A 510 -24.98 -23.33 -1.67
N TYR A 511 -25.92 -22.39 -1.66
CA TYR A 511 -26.39 -21.76 -0.41
C TYR A 511 -27.02 -22.79 0.53
N GLY A 512 -27.88 -23.67 0.00
CA GLY A 512 -28.62 -24.64 0.81
C GLY A 512 -27.71 -25.65 1.52
N GLU A 513 -26.65 -26.10 0.84
CA GLU A 513 -25.63 -26.96 1.46
C GLU A 513 -24.92 -26.23 2.63
N LEU A 514 -24.50 -24.98 2.41
CA LEU A 514 -23.74 -24.18 3.38
C LEU A 514 -24.59 -23.55 4.51
N ASP A 515 -25.91 -23.56 4.38
CA ASP A 515 -26.87 -23.13 5.41
C ASP A 515 -27.40 -24.30 6.26
N ALA A 516 -27.49 -25.50 5.68
CA ALA A 516 -27.84 -26.72 6.43
C ALA A 516 -26.70 -27.20 7.35
N MET A 517 -25.44 -26.89 7.00
CA MET A 517 -24.24 -27.21 7.80
C MET A 517 -24.13 -26.35 9.07
N THR A 518 -23.60 -26.95 10.14
CA THR A 518 -22.98 -26.20 11.24
C THR A 518 -21.81 -25.36 10.73
N PHE A 519 -21.41 -24.35 11.49
CA PHE A 519 -20.29 -23.50 11.14
C PHE A 519 -18.99 -24.30 10.94
N VAL A 520 -18.73 -25.33 11.77
CA VAL A 520 -17.50 -26.15 11.64
C VAL A 520 -17.53 -27.03 10.39
N GLU A 521 -18.64 -27.69 10.07
CA GLU A 521 -18.78 -28.46 8.83
C GLU A 521 -18.56 -27.57 7.60
N ALA A 522 -19.17 -26.38 7.58
CA ALA A 522 -19.03 -25.40 6.51
C ALA A 522 -17.61 -24.79 6.43
N ALA A 523 -16.94 -24.65 7.57
CA ALA A 523 -15.56 -24.18 7.65
C ALA A 523 -14.57 -25.20 7.10
N ASP A 524 -14.73 -26.47 7.45
CA ASP A 524 -13.80 -27.53 7.03
C ASP A 524 -13.94 -27.85 5.53
N GLN A 525 -15.05 -27.46 4.87
CA GLN A 525 -15.14 -27.40 3.40
C GLN A 525 -14.06 -26.52 2.75
N PHE A 526 -13.45 -25.56 3.46
CA PHE A 526 -12.32 -24.78 2.93
C PHE A 526 -11.09 -25.66 2.68
N ALA A 527 -10.88 -26.73 3.44
CA ALA A 527 -9.81 -27.70 3.17
C ALA A 527 -10.10 -28.51 1.89
N VAL A 528 -11.34 -28.95 1.71
CA VAL A 528 -11.82 -29.65 0.49
C VAL A 528 -11.71 -28.74 -0.74
N ALA A 529 -12.11 -27.48 -0.61
CA ALA A 529 -12.00 -26.48 -1.67
C ALA A 529 -10.53 -26.16 -2.01
N ALA A 530 -9.64 -26.10 -1.04
CA ALA A 530 -8.22 -25.82 -1.28
C ALA A 530 -7.54 -26.86 -2.18
N THR A 531 -7.89 -28.16 -2.04
CA THR A 531 -7.36 -29.25 -2.87
C THR A 531 -8.10 -29.39 -4.21
N ASN A 532 -9.42 -29.16 -4.25
CA ASN A 532 -10.23 -29.27 -5.46
C ASN A 532 -9.75 -28.28 -6.55
N LYS A 533 -9.36 -28.80 -7.73
CA LYS A 533 -8.78 -28.01 -8.83
C LYS A 533 -9.72 -26.98 -9.46
N SER A 534 -11.03 -27.07 -9.24
CA SER A 534 -12.06 -26.21 -9.86
C SER A 534 -12.29 -24.88 -9.12
N THR A 535 -12.29 -24.91 -7.78
CA THR A 535 -12.58 -23.74 -6.92
C THR A 535 -11.43 -22.71 -6.94
N ILE A 536 -11.66 -21.53 -6.37
CA ILE A 536 -10.65 -20.47 -6.29
C ILE A 536 -9.63 -20.63 -5.14
N LEU A 537 -9.96 -21.35 -4.07
CA LEU A 537 -9.24 -21.30 -2.79
C LEU A 537 -7.93 -22.11 -2.77
N ALA A 538 -6.93 -21.70 -1.99
CA ALA A 538 -5.69 -22.45 -1.72
C ALA A 538 -5.23 -22.24 -0.27
N THR A 539 -4.54 -23.23 0.32
CA THR A 539 -3.90 -23.09 1.64
C THR A 539 -2.73 -22.11 1.58
N ASN A 540 -2.75 -21.06 2.41
CA ASN A 540 -1.71 -20.04 2.42
C ASN A 540 -0.52 -20.49 3.28
N THR A 541 0.54 -20.95 2.64
CA THR A 541 1.65 -21.64 3.32
C THR A 541 2.70 -20.64 3.81
N VAL A 542 2.34 -19.84 4.81
CA VAL A 542 3.23 -18.84 5.43
C VAL A 542 4.42 -19.54 6.12
N LYS A 543 5.65 -19.20 5.74
CA LYS A 543 6.89 -19.81 6.27
C LYS A 543 7.84 -18.75 6.84
N HIS A 544 8.72 -19.19 7.74
CA HIS A 544 9.90 -18.41 8.09
C HIS A 544 10.88 -18.38 6.92
N HIS A 545 11.53 -17.24 6.67
CA HIS A 545 12.64 -17.14 5.73
C HIS A 545 13.86 -16.55 6.43
N LEU A 546 15.05 -17.14 6.19
CA LEU A 546 16.30 -16.71 6.83
C LEU A 546 16.58 -15.21 6.66
N TYR A 547 16.23 -14.62 5.51
CA TYR A 547 16.43 -13.19 5.25
C TYR A 547 15.54 -12.23 6.09
N PHE A 548 14.64 -12.73 6.95
CA PHE A 548 13.81 -11.89 7.82
C PHE A 548 14.59 -11.01 8.81
N PHE A 549 15.89 -11.28 9.06
CA PHE A 549 16.75 -10.34 9.79
C PHE A 549 17.01 -9.04 9.03
N ALA A 550 17.01 -9.06 7.69
CA ALA A 550 17.27 -7.89 6.85
C ALA A 550 16.05 -6.96 6.72
N ILE A 551 14.85 -7.47 6.99
CA ILE A 551 13.60 -6.69 7.03
C ILE A 551 13.51 -6.00 8.39
N THR A 552 13.95 -4.74 8.45
CA THR A 552 14.10 -3.96 9.71
C THR A 552 12.87 -3.10 10.03
N ASP A 553 12.72 -2.68 11.29
CA ASP A 553 11.62 -1.78 11.69
C ASP A 553 11.70 -0.40 11.01
N ALA A 554 12.89 0.01 10.55
CA ALA A 554 13.04 1.20 9.72
C ALA A 554 12.33 1.05 8.36
N MET A 555 12.34 -0.15 7.78
CA MET A 555 11.56 -0.47 6.58
C MET A 555 10.07 -0.53 6.91
N ARG A 556 9.71 -1.12 8.06
CA ARG A 556 8.32 -1.17 8.53
C ARG A 556 7.68 0.22 8.66
N LYS A 557 8.41 1.18 9.24
CA LYS A 557 7.92 2.56 9.43
C LYS A 557 7.55 3.30 8.14
N VAL A 558 7.98 2.81 6.96
CA VAL A 558 7.65 3.41 5.66
C VAL A 558 6.40 2.80 5.02
N SER A 559 6.17 1.48 5.17
CA SER A 559 5.06 0.77 4.51
C SER A 559 3.92 0.35 5.45
N ASP A 560 4.19 0.33 6.74
CA ASP A 560 3.24 0.03 7.81
C ASP A 560 3.61 0.88 9.04
N PRO A 561 3.48 2.22 8.96
CA PRO A 561 3.65 3.09 10.11
C PRO A 561 2.68 2.72 11.24
N GLN A 562 3.08 3.01 12.47
CA GLN A 562 2.21 3.04 13.63
C GLN A 562 2.28 4.43 14.21
N PHE A 563 1.20 5.19 14.08
CA PHE A 563 1.10 6.53 14.65
C PHE A 563 0.54 6.39 16.06
N ILE A 564 1.43 6.58 17.05
CA ILE A 564 1.09 6.50 18.47
C ILE A 564 0.62 7.87 18.93
N CYS A 565 -0.61 7.94 19.40
CA CYS A 565 -1.26 9.18 19.76
C CYS A 565 -1.07 9.48 21.26
N ASN A 566 -0.04 10.25 21.58
CA ASN A 566 0.27 10.66 22.95
C ASN A 566 -0.70 11.76 23.42
N TYR A 567 -1.90 11.35 23.85
CA TYR A 567 -2.99 12.27 24.22
C TYR A 567 -2.83 12.98 25.57
N ASP A 568 -1.86 12.57 26.36
CA ASP A 568 -1.41 13.31 27.53
C ASP A 568 -0.75 14.62 27.06
N ASP A 569 -1.43 15.77 27.17
CA ASP A 569 -0.83 17.08 26.90
C ASP A 569 0.33 17.41 27.88
N ARG A 570 0.51 16.59 28.93
CA ARG A 570 1.70 16.53 29.80
C ARG A 570 2.92 15.86 29.12
N ASN A 571 2.73 15.16 28.00
CA ASN A 571 3.74 14.44 27.22
C ASN A 571 3.96 15.04 25.82
N LYS A 572 3.91 16.38 25.69
CA LYS A 572 4.60 17.10 24.60
C LYS A 572 6.13 16.91 24.75
N MET A 573 6.59 15.71 24.43
CA MET A 573 7.99 15.25 24.43
C MET A 573 8.89 15.98 25.44
N SER A 574 8.56 15.86 26.73
CA SER A 574 9.41 16.44 27.78
C SER A 574 10.78 15.78 27.68
N SER A 575 11.74 16.50 27.12
CA SER A 575 13.08 15.98 26.95
C SER A 575 13.61 15.63 28.34
N ILE A 576 14.40 14.55 28.47
CA ILE A 576 14.87 14.13 29.81
C ILE A 576 15.73 15.23 30.49
N ASP A 577 16.20 16.21 29.70
CA ASP A 577 16.88 17.43 30.12
C ASP A 577 15.92 18.44 30.83
N GLU A 578 14.60 18.40 30.59
CA GLU A 578 13.57 19.16 31.33
C GLU A 578 13.32 18.66 32.75
N HIS A 579 13.69 17.42 33.07
CA HIS A 579 13.60 16.90 34.43
C HIS A 579 14.89 17.17 35.25
N VAL A 580 15.86 17.87 34.68
CA VAL A 580 17.07 18.34 35.36
C VAL A 580 17.22 19.87 35.27
N VAL A 581 18.14 20.42 36.06
CA VAL A 581 18.62 21.81 35.99
C VAL A 581 20.14 21.79 35.92
N HIS A 582 20.74 22.68 35.13
CA HIS A 582 22.18 22.75 34.92
C HIS A 582 22.78 24.04 35.48
N ASP A 583 23.22 23.98 36.74
CA ASP A 583 23.75 25.12 37.49
C ASP A 583 25.23 25.39 37.11
N GLY A 584 25.55 26.66 36.88
CA GLY A 584 26.91 27.13 36.52
C GLY A 584 27.21 27.23 35.01
N LYS A 585 28.41 27.75 34.70
CA LYS A 585 28.94 27.95 33.33
C LYS A 585 30.27 27.19 33.14
N GLY A 586 30.65 26.92 31.89
CA GLY A 586 31.94 26.31 31.54
C GLY A 586 32.10 24.85 31.97
N LYS A 587 33.33 24.45 32.36
CA LYS A 587 33.67 23.09 32.80
C LYS A 587 33.11 22.74 34.19
N ALA A 588 32.75 23.73 35.01
CA ALA A 588 32.26 23.55 36.38
C ALA A 588 30.72 23.42 36.48
N ARG A 589 30.05 22.97 35.41
CA ARG A 589 28.58 22.93 35.33
C ARG A 589 28.03 21.66 35.99
N THR A 590 27.35 21.81 37.13
CA THR A 590 26.68 20.72 37.82
C THR A 590 25.29 20.47 37.22
N THR A 591 24.69 19.32 37.55
CA THR A 591 23.32 18.96 37.10
C THR A 591 22.53 18.40 38.28
N ARG A 592 21.30 18.87 38.51
CA ARG A 592 20.41 18.35 39.58
C ARG A 592 19.10 17.81 39.02
N CYS A 593 18.56 16.76 39.62
CA CYS A 593 17.20 16.29 39.32
C CYS A 593 16.15 17.25 39.92
N ARG A 594 15.14 17.68 39.14
CA ARG A 594 14.07 18.58 39.63
C ARG A 594 13.19 17.94 40.71
N HIS A 595 13.04 16.62 40.69
CA HIS A 595 12.09 15.89 41.55
C HIS A 595 12.66 15.54 42.94
N CYS A 596 13.97 15.37 43.07
CA CYS A 596 14.63 14.99 44.33
C CYS A 596 15.85 15.85 44.71
N ASN A 597 16.21 16.86 43.91
CA ASN A 597 17.35 17.75 44.09
C ASN A 597 18.75 17.09 44.15
N LYS A 598 18.88 15.78 43.89
CA LYS A 598 20.19 15.10 43.87
C LYS A 598 21.09 15.66 42.77
N LEU A 599 22.33 15.99 43.13
CA LEU A 599 23.35 16.61 42.28
C LEU A 599 24.26 15.58 41.60
N PHE A 600 24.74 15.94 40.40
CA PHE A 600 25.63 15.18 39.54
C PHE A 600 26.73 16.09 38.98
N ALA A 601 27.98 15.68 39.13
CA ALA A 601 29.16 16.49 38.80
C ALA A 601 29.63 16.42 37.33
N SER A 602 28.84 15.85 36.40
CA SER A 602 29.22 15.83 34.98
C SER A 602 28.05 15.73 34.01
N ARG A 603 28.28 16.14 32.75
CA ARG A 603 27.34 16.03 31.62
C ARG A 603 27.04 14.59 31.16
N SER A 604 27.46 13.56 31.90
CA SER A 604 27.28 12.17 31.47
C SER A 604 25.79 11.76 31.52
N LYS A 605 25.13 11.78 30.36
CA LYS A 605 23.72 11.42 30.16
C LYS A 605 23.36 10.10 30.86
N ASN A 606 24.24 9.11 30.76
CA ASN A 606 24.07 7.78 31.36
C ASN A 606 24.01 7.83 32.91
N ARG A 607 24.73 8.74 33.58
CA ARG A 607 24.76 8.83 35.05
C ARG A 607 23.41 9.32 35.61
N TRP A 608 22.92 10.46 35.13
CA TRP A 608 21.63 10.98 35.59
C TRP A 608 20.44 10.21 35.01
N SER A 609 20.53 9.64 33.79
CA SER A 609 19.54 8.70 33.27
C SER A 609 19.39 7.46 34.16
N LYS A 610 20.51 6.87 34.65
CA LYS A 610 20.47 5.77 35.63
C LYS A 610 19.81 6.19 36.95
N HIS A 611 20.04 7.42 37.41
CA HIS A 611 19.34 7.94 38.59
C HIS A 611 17.83 8.12 38.35
N MET A 612 17.43 8.68 37.20
CA MET A 612 16.03 8.94 36.87
C MET A 612 15.20 7.65 36.85
N ARG A 613 15.75 6.53 36.34
CA ARG A 613 15.10 5.20 36.44
C ARG A 613 14.78 4.79 37.88
N GLY A 614 15.62 5.16 38.84
CA GLY A 614 15.49 4.83 40.27
C GLY A 614 15.00 5.97 41.16
N CYS A 615 14.48 7.08 40.60
CA CYS A 615 13.99 8.20 41.39
C CYS A 615 12.52 7.95 41.79
N GLU A 616 12.29 7.57 43.05
CA GLU A 616 10.96 7.21 43.56
C GLU A 616 9.93 8.36 43.49
N ARG A 617 10.40 9.61 43.45
CA ARG A 617 9.58 10.82 43.27
C ARG A 617 9.13 11.06 41.82
N LEU A 618 9.46 10.17 40.87
CA LEU A 618 8.85 10.12 39.53
C LEU A 618 7.71 9.10 39.48
N SER A 619 6.71 9.36 38.65
CA SER A 619 5.64 8.37 38.40
C SER A 619 6.21 7.06 37.82
N PRO A 620 5.56 5.91 38.05
CA PRO A 620 6.00 4.64 37.45
C PRO A 620 6.07 4.70 35.92
N GLN A 621 5.12 5.40 35.28
CA GLN A 621 5.07 5.60 33.83
C GLN A 621 6.29 6.38 33.31
N LEU A 622 6.68 7.48 33.97
CA LEU A 622 7.88 8.24 33.59
C LEU A 622 9.18 7.44 33.83
N ARG A 623 9.26 6.67 34.92
CA ARG A 623 10.39 5.76 35.17
C ARG A 623 10.53 4.70 34.07
N HIS A 624 9.39 4.16 33.60
CA HIS A 624 9.36 3.20 32.49
C HIS A 624 9.75 3.84 31.15
N TYR A 625 9.22 5.03 30.82
CA TYR A 625 9.59 5.77 29.60
C TYR A 625 11.09 6.09 29.54
N VAL A 626 11.69 6.51 30.66
CA VAL A 626 13.15 6.74 30.81
C VAL A 626 13.99 5.44 30.73
N SER A 627 13.36 4.27 30.75
CA SER A 627 14.04 2.98 30.60
C SER A 627 14.07 2.42 29.17
N GLY A 628 13.12 2.81 28.31
CA GLY A 628 12.98 2.26 26.94
C GLY A 628 14.07 2.64 25.93
N TYR A 629 15.06 3.44 26.32
CA TYR A 629 16.11 3.96 25.43
C TYR A 629 17.34 3.05 25.25
N ASP A 630 17.40 1.89 25.91
CA ASP A 630 18.53 0.94 25.88
C ASP A 630 18.08 -0.52 25.67
N HIS A 631 17.25 -0.77 24.65
CA HIS A 631 16.87 -2.15 24.28
C HIS A 631 17.99 -2.88 23.52
N LYS A 632 18.81 -3.63 24.25
CA LYS A 632 19.34 -4.90 23.73
C LYS A 632 18.20 -5.94 23.70
N PRO A 633 18.21 -6.90 22.74
CA PRO A 633 17.12 -7.87 22.60
C PRO A 633 16.98 -8.78 23.82
N TYR A 634 15.74 -9.17 24.10
CA TYR A 634 15.34 -9.97 25.25
C TYR A 634 15.85 -11.42 25.12
N SER A 635 16.67 -11.88 26.06
CA SER A 635 17.09 -13.29 26.14
C SER A 635 17.21 -13.75 27.60
N ARG A 636 16.07 -14.09 28.21
CA ARG A 636 15.97 -14.90 29.44
C ARG A 636 14.54 -15.37 29.66
N ASN A 637 14.34 -16.69 29.55
CA ASN A 637 13.63 -17.56 30.50
C ASN A 637 13.42 -18.96 29.88
N LEU A 638 14.53 -19.68 29.71
CA LEU A 638 14.58 -21.13 29.51
C LEU A 638 15.79 -21.62 30.31
N SER A 639 15.55 -22.00 31.57
CA SER A 639 16.61 -22.46 32.48
C SER A 639 16.06 -23.33 33.61
N GLU A 640 15.16 -24.27 33.27
CA GLU A 640 14.73 -25.38 34.14
C GLU A 640 14.89 -26.71 33.37
N ALA A 641 16.16 -27.06 33.10
CA ALA A 641 16.59 -28.36 32.61
C ALA A 641 18.03 -28.61 33.10
N GLY A 642 18.37 -29.86 33.42
CA GLY A 642 19.63 -30.22 34.07
C GLY A 642 20.87 -30.13 33.17
N PRO A 643 22.09 -30.03 33.74
CA PRO A 643 23.32 -29.84 32.98
C PRO A 643 24.01 -31.17 32.64
N GLU A 644 23.76 -31.73 31.46
CA GLU A 644 24.69 -32.70 30.84
C GLU A 644 24.60 -32.68 29.30
N ALA A 645 25.61 -33.26 28.64
CA ALA A 645 25.72 -33.39 27.18
C ALA A 645 25.72 -32.09 26.33
N HIS A 646 26.73 -31.22 26.51
CA HIS A 646 27.24 -30.37 25.41
C HIS A 646 28.73 -30.03 25.53
N GLN A 647 29.60 -31.04 25.34
CA GLN A 647 31.06 -30.87 25.27
C GLN A 647 31.64 -31.47 23.97
N LYS A 648 31.56 -30.71 22.88
CA LYS A 648 32.40 -30.83 21.67
C LYS A 648 32.14 -29.62 20.74
N LEU A 649 33.11 -29.34 19.87
CA LEU A 649 33.11 -28.23 18.90
C LEU A 649 33.11 -26.82 19.52
N PHE A 650 34.26 -26.38 20.04
CA PHE A 650 34.98 -25.19 19.54
C PHE A 650 36.40 -25.17 20.14
N ALA A 651 37.42 -24.93 19.30
CA ALA A 651 38.82 -24.76 19.70
C ALA A 651 39.42 -23.54 18.97
N PRO A 652 40.30 -22.74 19.60
CA PRO A 652 40.74 -21.45 19.05
C PRO A 652 42.12 -21.50 18.36
N ALA A 653 42.22 -20.81 17.22
CA ALA A 653 43.45 -20.36 16.56
C ALA A 653 43.06 -19.34 15.46
N ASP A 654 43.85 -18.34 15.09
CA ASP A 654 44.91 -17.60 15.78
C ASP A 654 44.86 -16.14 15.25
N ASN A 655 45.43 -15.16 15.96
CA ASN A 655 45.17 -13.74 15.69
C ASN A 655 46.44 -12.87 15.83
N SER A 656 47.25 -12.84 14.77
CA SER A 656 48.49 -12.07 14.67
C SER A 656 48.56 -11.22 13.38
N LEU A 657 49.50 -10.27 13.33
CA LEU A 657 49.68 -9.22 12.29
C LEU A 657 48.79 -7.96 12.40
N LEU A 658 48.99 -7.15 13.45
CA LEU A 658 48.53 -5.76 13.48
C LEU A 658 49.47 -4.81 14.28
N ARG A 659 50.69 -4.60 13.78
CA ARG A 659 51.62 -3.52 14.22
C ARG A 659 52.62 -3.11 13.13
N ALA A 660 52.51 -1.88 12.61
CA ALA A 660 53.62 -1.08 12.06
C ALA A 660 53.16 0.38 11.80
N ALA A 661 54.12 1.32 11.85
CA ALA A 661 54.10 2.68 11.30
C ALA A 661 52.99 3.67 11.78
N ASP A 662 53.31 4.40 12.85
CA ASP A 662 52.85 5.78 13.08
C ASP A 662 53.77 6.76 12.30
N ALA A 663 53.23 7.86 11.73
CA ALA A 663 54.04 9.01 11.29
C ALA A 663 53.21 10.30 11.06
N THR A 664 53.52 11.32 11.86
CA THR A 664 53.05 12.71 11.85
C THR A 664 53.09 13.47 10.52
N LEU A 665 52.18 14.44 10.32
CA LEU A 665 52.51 15.89 10.24
C LEU A 665 51.25 16.80 10.27
N ASP A 666 51.45 18.11 10.47
CA ASP A 666 50.43 19.14 10.76
C ASP A 666 50.71 20.45 9.97
N SER A 667 49.87 21.49 10.12
CA SER A 667 49.81 22.81 9.44
C SER A 667 49.16 22.83 8.04
N GLY A 668 48.58 23.95 7.57
CA GLY A 668 48.26 25.21 8.25
C GLY A 668 47.87 26.36 7.30
N ALA A 669 47.14 27.37 7.81
CA ALA A 669 46.75 28.64 7.16
C ALA A 669 45.80 28.57 5.93
N ALA A 670 45.31 29.74 5.49
CA ALA A 670 44.30 29.90 4.42
C ALA A 670 44.41 31.25 3.69
N THR A 671 44.11 31.26 2.39
CA THR A 671 43.94 32.40 1.43
C THR A 671 43.60 31.81 0.03
N ASP A 672 43.10 32.52 -0.99
CA ASP A 672 42.00 33.52 -1.02
C ASP A 672 41.42 33.66 -2.46
N PHE A 673 40.30 34.39 -2.63
CA PHE A 673 39.71 34.99 -3.87
C PHE A 673 39.58 34.22 -5.24
N LEU A 674 38.31 33.97 -5.59
CA LEU A 674 37.61 34.24 -6.89
C LEU A 674 38.39 34.52 -8.20
N HIS A 675 38.13 33.73 -9.27
CA HIS A 675 37.27 34.12 -10.43
C HIS A 675 37.47 33.27 -11.72
N ARG A 676 36.35 32.71 -12.26
CA ARG A 676 35.79 32.84 -13.65
C ARG A 676 34.99 31.58 -14.08
N PRO A 677 33.95 31.73 -14.93
CA PRO A 677 33.13 30.60 -15.43
C PRO A 677 33.58 30.11 -16.83
N CYS A 678 33.23 28.86 -17.17
CA CYS A 678 33.03 28.38 -18.55
C CYS A 678 32.09 27.15 -18.56
N ASP A 679 31.00 27.27 -19.32
CA ASP A 679 30.19 26.28 -20.06
C ASP A 679 30.16 24.80 -19.63
N GLU A 680 28.95 24.29 -19.36
CA GLU A 680 28.67 22.88 -19.12
C GLU A 680 28.01 22.20 -20.34
N MET A 681 28.59 21.08 -20.79
CA MET A 681 27.85 20.07 -21.56
C MET A 681 27.53 18.87 -20.65
N THR A 682 26.28 18.40 -20.70
CA THR A 682 25.84 17.20 -19.98
C THR A 682 25.44 16.12 -20.96
N GLU A 683 26.34 15.17 -21.24
CA GLU A 683 25.94 13.90 -21.84
C GLU A 683 25.17 13.05 -20.81
N ILE A 684 24.22 12.24 -21.32
CA ILE A 684 23.46 11.27 -20.54
C ILE A 684 23.56 9.91 -21.24
N LEU A 685 23.88 8.86 -20.48
CA LEU A 685 24.05 7.49 -20.93
C LEU A 685 23.10 6.57 -20.19
N LEU A 686 22.33 5.77 -20.92
CA LEU A 686 21.36 4.81 -20.39
C LEU A 686 21.84 3.36 -20.56
N ILE A 687 21.47 2.49 -19.62
CA ILE A 687 21.73 1.05 -19.64
C ILE A 687 20.43 0.32 -19.35
N HIS A 688 20.04 -0.62 -20.22
CA HIS A 688 18.76 -1.34 -20.13
C HIS A 688 18.96 -2.84 -19.89
N GLY A 689 18.36 -3.35 -18.80
CA GLY A 689 18.01 -4.76 -18.61
C GLY A 689 19.16 -5.76 -18.43
N PRO A 690 18.83 -7.02 -18.07
CA PRO A 690 19.81 -8.09 -17.98
C PRO A 690 20.23 -8.54 -19.39
N CYS A 691 21.53 -8.45 -19.68
CA CYS A 691 22.18 -9.06 -20.85
C CYS A 691 21.62 -8.67 -22.24
N SER A 692 21.21 -7.40 -22.46
CA SER A 692 20.86 -6.89 -23.81
C SER A 692 21.10 -5.39 -23.96
N PHE A 693 22.32 -5.00 -24.34
CA PHE A 693 22.71 -3.60 -24.55
C PHE A 693 22.01 -2.96 -25.76
N THR A 694 20.89 -2.28 -25.53
CA THR A 694 20.23 -1.40 -26.51
C THR A 694 20.68 0.05 -26.30
N ARG A 695 21.62 0.53 -27.11
CA ARG A 695 22.25 1.85 -26.99
C ARG A 695 21.42 2.94 -27.69
N SER A 696 20.49 3.56 -26.96
CA SER A 696 19.83 4.79 -27.39
C SER A 696 20.57 6.02 -26.82
N THR A 697 21.57 6.52 -27.55
CA THR A 697 22.21 7.80 -27.24
C THR A 697 21.41 8.96 -27.82
N TRP A 698 21.14 9.99 -27.01
CA TRP A 698 20.50 11.23 -27.46
C TRP A 698 21.31 12.44 -27.01
N THR A 699 21.79 13.23 -27.97
CA THR A 699 22.60 14.44 -27.73
C THR A 699 21.69 15.67 -27.68
N ALA A 700 21.22 16.00 -26.48
CA ALA A 700 20.40 17.18 -26.25
C ALA A 700 21.22 18.48 -26.37
N GLY A 701 20.73 19.44 -27.17
CA GLY A 701 21.05 20.86 -26.95
C GLY A 701 20.34 21.42 -25.72
N ASN A 702 20.65 22.67 -25.36
CA ASN A 702 20.18 23.36 -24.14
C ASN A 702 18.72 23.04 -23.72
N ILE A 703 18.57 22.12 -22.77
CA ILE A 703 17.31 21.83 -22.08
C ILE A 703 17.26 22.65 -20.78
N THR A 704 16.12 23.29 -20.52
CA THR A 704 15.88 23.96 -19.23
C THR A 704 15.61 22.94 -18.12
N LYS A 705 15.84 23.29 -16.84
CA LYS A 705 15.53 22.41 -15.69
C LYS A 705 14.12 21.79 -15.79
N ALA A 706 13.13 22.58 -16.20
CA ALA A 706 11.75 22.12 -16.37
C ALA A 706 11.60 21.06 -17.47
N GLY A 707 12.30 21.21 -18.60
CA GLY A 707 12.33 20.21 -19.67
C GLY A 707 12.99 18.90 -19.23
N LEU A 708 14.09 18.98 -18.48
CA LEU A 708 14.80 17.81 -17.97
C LEU A 708 13.94 17.02 -16.97
N LEU A 709 13.34 17.71 -15.98
CA LEU A 709 12.51 17.05 -14.98
C LEU A 709 11.24 16.45 -15.61
N ARG A 710 10.65 17.11 -16.62
CA ARG A 710 9.50 16.58 -17.35
C ARG A 710 9.84 15.32 -18.14
N ALA A 711 10.97 15.28 -18.84
CA ALA A 711 11.43 14.08 -19.53
C ALA A 711 11.67 12.91 -18.55
N ILE A 712 12.28 13.19 -17.40
CA ILE A 712 12.51 12.18 -16.34
C ILE A 712 11.18 11.67 -15.76
N LEU A 713 10.20 12.55 -15.54
CA LEU A 713 8.84 12.19 -15.12
C LEU A 713 8.12 11.32 -16.18
N ASP A 714 8.14 11.73 -17.45
CA ASP A 714 7.54 10.97 -18.55
C ASP A 714 8.19 9.58 -18.68
N TRP A 715 9.50 9.44 -18.46
CA TRP A 715 10.17 8.14 -18.43
C TRP A 715 9.77 7.30 -17.20
N LEU A 716 9.70 7.90 -16.00
CA LEU A 716 9.27 7.21 -14.77
C LEU A 716 7.79 6.79 -14.79
N LEU A 717 6.93 7.53 -15.49
CA LEU A 717 5.52 7.21 -15.70
C LEU A 717 5.31 6.04 -16.69
N ASN A 718 6.29 5.77 -17.56
CA ASN A 718 6.24 4.70 -18.55
C ASN A 718 7.09 3.46 -18.18
N ALA A 719 8.05 3.58 -17.26
CA ALA A 719 8.90 2.48 -16.82
C ALA A 719 8.14 1.36 -16.09
N LYS A 720 8.29 0.11 -16.54
CA LYS A 720 7.70 -1.08 -15.91
C LYS A 720 8.24 -1.28 -14.50
N GLU A 721 7.52 -2.02 -13.67
CA GLU A 721 7.77 -2.19 -12.22
C GLU A 721 9.15 -2.78 -11.84
N ASN A 722 9.90 -3.33 -12.81
CA ASN A 722 11.22 -3.96 -12.62
C ASN A 722 12.40 -3.17 -13.22
N GLU A 723 12.16 -2.09 -13.96
CA GLU A 723 13.20 -1.30 -14.65
C GLU A 723 13.88 -0.31 -13.66
N ILE A 724 15.13 0.08 -13.92
CA ILE A 724 15.87 1.08 -13.11
C ILE A 724 16.39 2.13 -14.08
N ILE A 725 16.18 3.42 -13.77
CA ILE A 725 16.66 4.53 -14.59
C ILE A 725 17.99 5.01 -14.04
N VAL A 726 19.05 4.92 -14.85
CA VAL A 726 20.36 5.47 -14.52
C VAL A 726 20.52 6.80 -15.23
N LEU A 727 20.62 7.89 -14.47
CA LEU A 727 20.91 9.23 -14.98
C LEU A 727 22.41 9.49 -14.83
N TYR A 728 23.15 9.22 -15.91
CA TYR A 728 24.53 9.68 -16.03
C TYR A 728 24.54 11.18 -16.32
N CYS A 729 25.43 11.96 -15.68
CA CYS A 729 25.53 13.40 -15.87
C CYS A 729 27.01 13.84 -15.94
N VAL A 730 27.37 14.51 -17.04
CA VAL A 730 28.73 15.04 -17.27
C VAL A 730 28.89 16.51 -16.80
N GLY A 731 27.80 17.26 -16.62
CA GLY A 731 27.78 18.62 -16.03
C GLY A 731 27.48 18.66 -14.52
N SER A 732 27.44 19.88 -13.94
CA SER A 732 27.31 20.14 -12.50
C SER A 732 25.85 20.22 -12.01
N LEU A 733 25.03 19.21 -12.36
CA LEU A 733 23.75 18.97 -11.67
C LEU A 733 23.89 18.88 -10.14
N THR A 734 25.10 18.59 -9.64
CA THR A 734 25.50 18.59 -8.23
C THR A 734 25.29 19.93 -7.52
N ASP A 735 25.39 21.05 -8.24
CA ASP A 735 25.44 22.39 -7.65
C ASP A 735 24.05 23.03 -7.56
N SER A 736 23.01 22.33 -8.05
CA SER A 736 21.60 22.65 -7.82
C SER A 736 20.97 21.70 -6.79
N PRO A 737 21.07 21.98 -5.47
CA PRO A 737 20.49 21.13 -4.42
C PRO A 737 18.96 20.98 -4.56
N THR A 738 18.30 21.92 -5.25
CA THR A 738 16.88 21.78 -5.62
C THR A 738 16.66 20.60 -6.56
N ILE A 739 17.46 20.41 -7.63
CA ILE A 739 17.29 19.28 -8.56
C ILE A 739 17.46 17.94 -7.83
N LEU A 740 18.43 17.83 -6.93
CA LEU A 740 18.64 16.61 -6.14
C LEU A 740 17.45 16.32 -5.20
N ARG A 741 16.91 17.34 -4.53
CA ARG A 741 15.70 17.22 -3.71
C ARG A 741 14.46 16.86 -4.56
N ASP A 742 14.33 17.45 -5.74
CA ASP A 742 13.24 17.17 -6.67
C ASP A 742 13.31 15.72 -7.17
N LEU A 743 14.52 15.20 -7.42
CA LEU A 743 14.74 13.79 -7.80
C LEU A 743 14.54 12.81 -6.64
N GLU A 744 14.90 13.18 -5.40
CA GLU A 744 14.62 12.38 -4.20
C GLU A 744 13.12 12.19 -3.95
N LEU A 745 12.25 13.09 -4.47
CA LEU A 745 10.79 12.93 -4.45
C LEU A 745 10.27 11.89 -5.47
N ILE A 746 10.99 11.60 -6.56
CA ILE A 746 10.50 10.76 -7.68
C ILE A 746 10.93 9.28 -7.58
N ASN A 747 10.88 8.74 -6.35
CA ASN A 747 10.98 7.31 -6.01
C ASN A 747 12.40 6.68 -6.09
N ASN A 748 12.58 5.57 -5.35
CA ASN A 748 13.83 4.79 -5.20
C ASN A 748 14.27 4.03 -6.47
N ARG A 749 13.97 4.55 -7.65
CA ARG A 749 14.13 3.86 -8.96
C ARG A 749 15.07 4.62 -9.91
N VAL A 750 15.56 5.77 -9.49
CA VAL A 750 16.55 6.59 -10.18
C VAL A 750 17.91 6.44 -9.50
N ILE A 751 18.96 6.19 -10.28
CA ILE A 751 20.36 6.23 -9.82
C ILE A 751 21.06 7.35 -10.58
N VAL A 752 21.49 8.40 -9.87
CA VAL A 752 22.28 9.49 -10.47
C VAL A 752 23.77 9.15 -10.38
N VAL A 753 24.50 9.31 -11.48
CA VAL A 753 25.95 9.08 -11.58
C VAL A 753 26.62 10.32 -12.15
N SER A 754 27.49 10.97 -11.38
CA SER A 754 28.27 12.14 -11.80
C SER A 754 29.76 11.82 -11.76
N LEU A 755 30.50 12.29 -12.77
CA LEU A 755 31.95 12.08 -12.90
C LEU A 755 32.79 12.89 -11.90
N ASN A 756 32.30 14.04 -11.44
CA ASN A 756 33.11 15.02 -10.69
C ASN A 756 33.03 14.89 -9.16
N GLY A 757 32.21 13.97 -8.65
CA GLY A 757 31.98 13.78 -7.21
C GLY A 757 31.11 14.87 -6.58
N VAL A 758 30.59 14.60 -5.38
CA VAL A 758 29.65 15.50 -4.69
C VAL A 758 30.40 16.46 -3.76
N LYS A 759 30.41 17.76 -4.10
CA LYS A 759 30.85 18.83 -3.19
C LYS A 759 29.64 19.41 -2.45
N SER A 760 29.56 19.21 -1.13
CA SER A 760 28.48 19.78 -0.29
C SER A 760 29.02 20.28 1.04
N ARG A 761 28.46 21.40 1.54
CA ARG A 761 28.82 22.03 2.82
C ARG A 761 28.21 21.35 4.06
N TYR A 762 27.49 20.24 3.92
CA TYR A 762 26.76 19.58 5.02
C TYR A 762 27.18 18.10 5.20
N PRO A 763 28.18 17.80 6.05
CA PRO A 763 28.81 16.47 6.11
C PRO A 763 27.95 15.32 6.66
N THR A 764 26.88 15.62 7.42
CA THR A 764 26.22 14.64 8.31
C THR A 764 25.14 13.77 7.65
N ILE A 765 24.80 13.97 6.37
CA ILE A 765 23.63 13.33 5.73
C ILE A 765 24.01 12.31 4.63
N TYR A 766 25.15 12.47 3.94
CA TYR A 766 25.45 11.72 2.70
C TYR A 766 26.35 10.47 2.84
N SER A 767 26.26 9.72 3.95
CA SER A 767 26.97 8.43 4.14
C SER A 767 26.46 7.26 3.25
N ARG A 768 25.55 7.54 2.31
CA ARG A 768 25.02 6.55 1.35
C ARG A 768 25.79 6.46 0.03
N TRP A 769 26.58 7.47 -0.36
CA TRP A 769 27.00 7.67 -1.76
C TRP A 769 28.52 7.69 -2.05
N CYS A 770 29.38 7.21 -1.14
CA CYS A 770 30.82 7.07 -1.40
C CYS A 770 31.29 5.60 -1.33
N ALA A 771 31.31 4.88 -2.47
CA ALA A 771 31.96 3.57 -2.63
C ALA A 771 32.07 3.10 -4.11
N VAL A 772 32.63 3.91 -5.03
CA VAL A 772 32.86 3.47 -6.44
C VAL A 772 34.30 3.77 -6.89
N GLY A 773 35.28 3.21 -6.17
CA GLY A 773 36.69 3.23 -6.57
C GLY A 773 37.13 2.05 -7.46
N LEU A 774 36.20 1.17 -7.85
CA LEU A 774 36.54 -0.18 -8.37
C LEU A 774 35.85 -0.56 -9.70
N TRP A 775 35.20 0.39 -10.40
CA TRP A 775 34.56 0.11 -11.71
C TRP A 775 35.35 0.64 -12.92
N ALA A 776 36.23 1.63 -12.73
CA ALA A 776 37.05 2.17 -13.82
C ALA A 776 38.03 1.14 -14.42
N ALA A 777 38.50 0.16 -13.63
CA ALA A 777 39.48 -0.83 -14.06
C ALA A 777 38.92 -1.87 -15.06
N ILE A 778 37.62 -2.19 -15.00
CA ILE A 778 37.02 -3.27 -15.81
C ILE A 778 36.78 -2.81 -17.26
N VAL A 779 36.51 -1.52 -17.48
CA VAL A 779 36.36 -0.94 -18.82
C VAL A 779 37.69 -0.95 -19.61
N GLN A 780 38.83 -1.07 -18.93
CA GLN A 780 40.16 -1.00 -19.54
C GLN A 780 40.82 -2.37 -19.82
N PHE A 781 40.23 -3.49 -19.37
CA PHE A 781 40.76 -4.84 -19.56
C PHE A 781 39.92 -5.73 -20.52
N GLY A 782 39.08 -5.12 -21.35
CA GLY A 782 38.27 -5.80 -22.37
C GLY A 782 38.95 -6.06 -23.72
N ALA A 783 40.27 -5.87 -23.83
CA ALA A 783 41.00 -5.96 -25.10
C ALA A 783 42.38 -6.63 -24.95
N GLY A 784 42.52 -7.88 -25.42
CA GLY A 784 43.81 -8.56 -25.53
C GLY A 784 43.69 -10.09 -25.57
N CYS A 785 44.31 -10.70 -26.59
CA CYS A 785 44.62 -12.13 -26.75
C CYS A 785 43.43 -13.14 -26.73
N GLY A 786 43.19 -13.95 -27.77
CA GLY A 786 43.79 -13.94 -29.12
C GLY A 786 43.71 -15.30 -29.83
N LYS A 787 43.84 -15.28 -31.16
CA LYS A 787 44.37 -16.37 -31.97
C LYS A 787 44.86 -15.80 -33.30
N GLU A 788 46.10 -16.10 -33.67
CA GLU A 788 46.76 -15.57 -34.86
C GLU A 788 46.49 -16.45 -36.09
N SER A 789 46.53 -15.86 -37.29
CA SER A 789 46.69 -16.58 -38.56
C SER A 789 47.21 -15.64 -39.66
N PHE A 790 48.53 -15.64 -39.82
CA PHE A 790 49.32 -15.26 -41.02
C PHE A 790 49.17 -13.85 -41.67
N CYS A 791 50.31 -13.14 -41.65
CA CYS A 791 50.73 -12.09 -42.60
C CYS A 791 51.14 -12.73 -43.97
N PRO A 792 51.59 -11.99 -45.02
CA PRO A 792 52.10 -10.60 -45.04
C PRO A 792 51.65 -9.68 -46.21
N ALA A 793 51.99 -8.38 -46.13
CA ALA A 793 52.88 -7.64 -47.07
C ALA A 793 52.59 -6.13 -47.16
N HIS A 794 53.63 -5.29 -46.97
CA HIS A 794 53.95 -3.95 -47.52
C HIS A 794 52.83 -2.88 -47.79
N SER A 795 53.04 -1.57 -47.58
CA SER A 795 54.27 -0.77 -47.44
C SER A 795 54.12 0.56 -46.65
N THR A 796 55.28 1.10 -46.21
CA THR A 796 55.61 2.54 -46.00
C THR A 796 54.80 3.43 -45.04
N CYS A 797 55.38 3.64 -43.84
CA CYS A 797 55.36 4.90 -43.05
C CYS A 797 56.33 5.96 -43.71
N PRO A 798 56.64 7.19 -43.20
CA PRO A 798 56.42 7.74 -41.85
C PRO A 798 56.14 9.27 -41.63
N LYS A 799 55.56 9.60 -40.45
CA LYS A 799 55.95 10.66 -39.44
C LYS A 799 56.19 12.15 -39.87
N THR A 800 55.35 13.13 -39.44
CA THR A 800 55.50 14.07 -38.26
C THR A 800 56.26 15.40 -38.50
N PRO A 801 56.23 16.44 -37.61
CA PRO A 801 55.10 17.07 -36.87
C PRO A 801 55.16 18.64 -36.76
N ALA A 802 54.10 19.26 -36.19
CA ALA A 802 54.04 20.63 -35.62
C ALA A 802 54.21 21.84 -36.60
N ALA A 803 53.78 23.08 -36.35
CA ALA A 803 53.30 23.75 -35.11
C ALA A 803 52.36 24.98 -35.39
N ALA A 804 51.87 25.61 -34.32
CA ALA A 804 51.58 27.06 -34.15
C ALA A 804 50.38 27.79 -34.86
N THR A 805 49.30 28.00 -34.07
CA THR A 805 48.59 29.27 -33.72
C THR A 805 48.12 30.36 -34.74
N LEU A 806 46.98 30.98 -34.38
CA LEU A 806 46.43 32.31 -34.78
C LEU A 806 45.88 32.42 -36.24
N CYS A 807 44.85 33.22 -36.58
CA CYS A 807 44.30 34.42 -35.93
C CYS A 807 42.83 34.78 -36.35
N ARG A 808 42.09 35.43 -35.44
CA ARG A 808 40.99 36.46 -35.60
C ARG A 808 39.85 36.35 -36.64
N CYS A 809 38.62 36.59 -36.12
CA CYS A 809 37.41 37.06 -36.85
C CYS A 809 37.39 38.62 -36.93
N PRO A 810 36.29 39.34 -37.29
CA PRO A 810 35.04 39.01 -38.00
C PRO A 810 34.68 40.04 -39.12
N GLY A 811 33.47 40.02 -39.70
CA GLY A 811 32.83 41.29 -40.14
C GLY A 811 31.71 41.32 -41.21
N ALA A 812 30.57 41.90 -40.83
CA ALA A 812 29.63 42.73 -41.65
C ALA A 812 28.72 42.07 -42.71
N SER A 813 27.83 42.90 -43.29
CA SER A 813 26.52 42.51 -43.89
C SER A 813 26.07 43.43 -45.05
N LYS A 814 24.89 43.13 -45.65
CA LYS A 814 24.25 43.69 -46.88
C LYS A 814 24.73 42.97 -48.16
N SER A 815 23.96 42.91 -49.26
CA SER A 815 22.77 43.69 -49.68
C SER A 815 21.60 42.82 -50.20
N ALA A 816 20.60 43.43 -50.85
CA ALA A 816 19.31 42.83 -51.25
C ALA A 816 19.07 42.86 -52.78
N ILE A 817 17.80 42.70 -53.21
CA ILE A 817 17.27 42.60 -54.61
C ILE A 817 17.31 41.15 -55.16
N GLY A 818 16.24 40.59 -55.75
CA GLY A 818 14.84 41.05 -55.84
C GLY A 818 14.02 40.30 -56.91
N ASN A 819 12.67 40.28 -56.77
CA ASN A 819 11.65 39.72 -57.69
C ASN A 819 11.65 38.18 -57.89
N SER A 820 10.55 37.50 -58.26
CA SER A 820 9.18 37.91 -58.66
C SER A 820 8.12 36.82 -58.33
N SER A 821 6.83 37.20 -58.33
CA SER A 821 5.59 36.38 -58.49
C SER A 821 5.34 35.22 -57.50
N SER A 822 4.20 35.09 -56.78
CA SER A 822 2.77 35.11 -57.15
C SER A 822 2.35 33.96 -58.10
N SER A 823 1.30 33.17 -57.86
CA SER A 823 0.37 33.11 -56.72
C SER A 823 -0.56 31.89 -56.78
N PHE A 824 -1.00 31.43 -55.60
CA PHE A 824 -2.31 30.84 -55.30
C PHE A 824 -2.80 29.49 -55.90
N GLU A 825 -3.27 28.69 -54.93
CA GLU A 825 -4.45 27.81 -54.96
C GLU A 825 -4.45 26.42 -55.60
N SER A 826 -5.47 25.66 -55.16
CA SER A 826 -5.55 24.21 -55.13
C SER A 826 -6.81 23.71 -55.82
N ARG A 827 -6.80 22.44 -56.28
CA ARG A 827 -7.91 21.46 -56.11
C ARG A 827 -7.46 20.06 -56.54
N ALA A 828 -8.28 19.05 -56.23
CA ALA A 828 -7.95 17.62 -56.35
C ALA A 828 -8.99 16.81 -57.16
N TRP A 829 -8.64 15.56 -57.52
CA TRP A 829 -9.43 14.34 -57.88
C TRP A 829 -8.45 13.13 -57.75
N GLY A 830 -8.78 11.83 -57.85
CA GLY A 830 -10.00 11.09 -58.23
C GLY A 830 -9.80 10.30 -59.55
N CYS A 831 -9.98 8.98 -59.69
CA CYS A 831 -10.40 7.87 -58.79
C CYS A 831 -9.78 6.53 -59.29
N LYS A 832 -9.31 5.59 -58.44
CA LYS A 832 -9.98 4.36 -57.89
C LYS A 832 -10.03 3.14 -58.86
N SER A 833 -10.07 1.91 -58.32
CA SER A 833 -10.22 0.56 -58.98
C SER A 833 -8.96 0.01 -59.71
N ASP A 834 -8.68 -1.32 -59.79
CA ASP A 834 -9.13 -2.48 -59.00
C ASP A 834 -8.15 -3.71 -59.08
N SER A 835 -8.49 -4.81 -58.39
CA SER A 835 -7.71 -6.08 -58.16
C SER A 835 -7.81 -7.13 -59.33
N PRO A 836 -7.31 -8.42 -59.27
CA PRO A 836 -6.72 -9.21 -58.17
C PRO A 836 -5.56 -10.23 -58.48
N ALA A 837 -5.19 -10.98 -57.43
CA ALA A 837 -4.76 -12.41 -57.41
C ALA A 837 -3.30 -12.83 -57.71
N ASN A 838 -2.64 -13.41 -56.70
CA ASN A 838 -2.24 -14.82 -56.75
C ASN A 838 -2.08 -15.45 -55.34
N ARG A 839 -2.12 -16.79 -55.24
CA ARG A 839 -1.92 -17.56 -53.98
C ARG A 839 -0.57 -18.28 -53.98
N LEU A 840 0.00 -18.55 -52.80
CA LEU A 840 0.63 -19.84 -52.46
C LEU A 840 0.72 -20.01 -50.93
N ASP A 841 0.98 -21.23 -50.46
CA ASP A 841 0.72 -21.68 -49.08
C ASP A 841 1.85 -22.61 -48.56
N LYS A 842 2.01 -22.67 -47.22
CA LYS A 842 2.86 -23.57 -46.38
C LYS A 842 4.18 -24.13 -46.95
N SER A 843 5.27 -23.94 -46.20
CA SER A 843 5.83 -24.96 -45.27
C SER A 843 7.31 -24.74 -44.92
N ARG A 844 7.75 -25.33 -43.78
CA ARG A 844 9.10 -25.25 -43.17
C ARG A 844 9.44 -23.84 -42.62
N LEU A 845 10.16 -23.66 -41.51
CA LEU A 845 10.81 -24.63 -40.60
C LEU A 845 10.05 -24.77 -39.26
N PHE A 846 10.32 -25.87 -38.55
CA PHE A 846 10.04 -26.09 -37.13
C PHE A 846 11.32 -26.68 -36.48
N ALA A 847 11.47 -26.55 -35.16
CA ALA A 847 12.68 -26.87 -34.38
C ALA A 847 13.89 -25.94 -34.66
N SER A 848 14.84 -25.73 -33.75
CA SER A 848 15.19 -26.52 -32.54
C SER A 848 15.74 -25.66 -31.39
N LEU A 849 15.51 -26.11 -30.14
CA LEU A 849 16.20 -25.83 -28.84
C LEU A 849 16.62 -24.37 -28.50
N ARG A 850 16.21 -23.80 -27.36
CA ARG A 850 16.69 -24.09 -25.97
C ARG A 850 18.20 -23.96 -25.76
N SER A 851 18.57 -22.80 -25.22
CA SER A 851 19.57 -22.65 -24.16
C SER A 851 19.05 -21.61 -23.16
#